data_AF-A0A8J8CQB3-F1
#
_entry.id   AF-A0A8J8CQB3-F1
#
_cell.length_a   1.000
_cell.length_b   1.000
_cell.length_c   1.000
_cell.angle_alpha   90.00
_cell.angle_beta   90.00
_cell.angle_gamma   90.00
#
_symmetry.space_group_name_H-M   'P 1'
#
loop_
_entity.id
_entity.type
_entity.pdbx_description
1 polymer ?
#
loop_
_entity_poly.entity_id
_entity_poly.type
_entity_poly.pdbx_seq_one_letter_code
_entity_poly.pdbx_strand_id
1 'polypeptide(L)'
;MKKQGLFKTKYQLISVFTIFCLLFIGSCSSLNWFTSSEGIVINSNNQEIDNIQTVTINAAEFGNLESTAELIDAIVFFDVNVNIQLNDISTTYDYSNLNGIFASITPELYNYLESAWFVSSISEDGIIEICQDTLDWGVDAIDAEQVWGNAEDAKDINPGNFTGAGIKVAVLDTGVDYTHPDLDDNYVGGYDFENGDANPIDDHGHGTHCSGIIAAEDNGLGVIGVAPEASLYAVKVIDSGGYGDISNAIAGIDWCITEGIDVISMSLGWPSGTAAFEDACDRARDAGIVMCVSSGNENSSPKYPSAYASTVCVGAINPSFTRASFSNYGPQMDVVAPGVDVYSTMPTYAVTMNGFPYYMSQNYDYCDGTSMACPMVAGVAVLLFDKNVSYSATEVRTVMRNSAVDLGSAGFDNYYGYGLVNAYSAIVGEIPIIPEDIIELPMYEDGTVYNWIATNSPYNTVTKTIFDSRTVIKNTETTSILDSVNLARTDPIDLTDWDGETNITVHFIFRCTSNYASSSVTNFRLGFYDSNSSEFLRLFSISQNNRQGQTWISGMDSGWQEVELTVNNTIFGKFAGTTYLHPTFGFGDGWSYNWHQTTYLDSLNITIETPGGLRDFDWSRGDGTMDLEWRGPLNWNVTEYHIEKIVDTDWENLTSLSHTGDNETLQTYHDSNGPLFGEPFHYRVCAENDVGINGSWTYLHERDGDGLIDDLEDFYGTDKYNNDTDGDMINDYDEIFTYNTNPLNIDSDGDGLIDWLEIFYYFTDPNNDDSDSDLIPDGFEIIYGLDPLNATDASDDPDEDGLTNLEEHLLGTDLFDPDTDDDLLNDGDEELVYFTDPFDNDTDTDDLLDGEEVHTYSTDPLDDDSDDDTLSDGAEVNFYETNPNNADSDSDGLDDAEEVYSGTDGYITDPNDDDSDDDGLSDGFESNTSGTSPLNPDCDGDGLNDYDEYIVHNTDPLDTDTDSDGLDDNEEVTLGSDGYITDPLDSDTDDDGLSDSSEAFWNTNPTVGDSDGDGLRDGIEVNSYLTDPNDPDSDDDALDDWEEVNSGLDGLITDPNDPDSDDDLIPDGWESLHGFNPLNITDAGDDPDADGLTNLEEYNNNTNPNNADTDGDGYSDKEELDAGTDPLDPLSHPTPTEVSGFKYSILLTFGILAIIPLVFRIRSSRRKRA
;
A
#
# COMPACT_ATOMS: atom_id res chain seq x y z
N MET A 1 -15.83 42.06 -2.95
CA MET A 1 -16.85 42.49 -3.96
C MET A 1 -16.21 42.65 -5.35
N LYS A 2 -16.48 41.74 -6.32
CA LYS A 2 -16.95 42.09 -7.68
C LYS A 2 -17.10 40.89 -8.65
N LYS A 3 -18.36 40.52 -8.91
CA LYS A 3 -18.97 40.46 -10.25
C LYS A 3 -20.46 40.86 -10.11
N GLN A 4 -21.11 41.59 -11.02
CA GLN A 4 -20.66 42.84 -11.65
C GLN A 4 -21.87 43.68 -12.14
N GLY A 5 -21.80 45.02 -11.99
CA GLY A 5 -22.63 46.00 -12.72
C GLY A 5 -23.92 46.50 -12.03
N LEU A 6 -24.36 47.76 -12.18
CA LEU A 6 -23.74 48.92 -12.89
C LEU A 6 -24.42 50.27 -12.47
N PHE A 7 -23.74 51.39 -12.70
CA PHE A 7 -24.20 52.82 -12.63
C PHE A 7 -24.22 53.64 -11.30
N LYS A 8 -23.10 54.33 -11.06
CA LYS A 8 -22.94 55.81 -11.06
C LYS A 8 -23.82 56.75 -10.15
N THR A 9 -23.12 57.29 -9.15
CA THR A 9 -22.98 58.74 -8.79
C THR A 9 -24.07 59.56 -8.07
N LYS A 10 -23.59 60.19 -6.97
CA LYS A 10 -23.88 61.53 -6.40
C LYS A 10 -25.06 61.74 -5.43
N TYR A 11 -24.67 62.01 -4.17
CA TYR A 11 -25.07 63.11 -3.29
C TYR A 11 -26.55 63.52 -3.11
N GLN A 12 -26.89 63.62 -1.81
CA GLN A 12 -27.73 64.65 -1.15
C GLN A 12 -29.25 64.42 -0.92
N LEU A 13 -29.57 64.49 0.39
CA LEU A 13 -30.65 65.27 1.03
C LEU A 13 -32.10 64.71 1.12
N ILE A 14 -32.49 64.47 2.38
CA ILE A 14 -33.69 65.02 3.05
C ILE A 14 -35.08 64.41 2.71
N SER A 15 -35.53 63.54 3.65
CA SER A 15 -36.68 63.80 4.55
C SER A 15 -38.13 63.34 4.26
N VAL A 16 -38.71 62.79 5.35
CA VAL A 16 -40.01 63.14 5.98
C VAL A 16 -41.29 62.30 5.68
N PHE A 17 -41.70 61.60 6.75
CA PHE A 17 -43.05 61.32 7.28
C PHE A 17 -44.08 60.44 6.53
N THR A 18 -44.37 59.29 7.18
CA THR A 18 -45.63 58.95 7.89
C THR A 18 -46.99 59.07 7.17
N ILE A 19 -47.84 58.01 7.26
CA ILE A 19 -49.22 58.03 7.84
C ILE A 19 -49.99 56.68 7.66
N PHE A 20 -50.30 56.02 8.79
CA PHE A 20 -51.56 55.32 9.19
C PHE A 20 -52.18 54.20 8.30
N CYS A 21 -52.29 52.94 8.78
CA CYS A 21 -53.40 52.36 9.62
C CYS A 21 -54.56 51.74 8.77
N LEU A 22 -55.35 50.72 9.20
CA LEU A 22 -55.51 49.96 10.47
C LEU A 22 -56.37 48.67 10.22
N LEU A 23 -56.56 47.85 11.29
CA LEU A 23 -57.57 46.78 11.51
C LEU A 23 -57.17 45.33 11.08
N PHE A 24 -57.38 44.26 11.87
CA PHE A 24 -58.05 44.13 13.20
C PHE A 24 -57.70 42.79 13.94
N ILE A 25 -57.53 42.84 15.28
CA ILE A 25 -57.70 41.77 16.33
C ILE A 25 -56.87 40.46 16.22
N GLY A 26 -56.18 39.97 17.28
CA GLY A 26 -55.89 40.55 18.61
C GLY A 26 -55.50 39.52 19.71
N SER A 27 -55.13 40.02 20.92
CA SER A 27 -54.81 39.32 22.21
C SER A 27 -53.33 38.93 22.42
N CYS A 28 -52.69 39.06 23.60
CA CYS A 28 -52.89 39.92 24.80
C CYS A 28 -51.63 39.90 25.74
N SER A 29 -51.29 41.01 26.43
CA SER A 29 -50.25 41.17 27.50
C SER A 29 -48.77 40.88 27.12
N SER A 30 -47.70 41.49 27.68
CA SER A 30 -47.51 42.58 28.69
C SER A 30 -46.12 43.25 28.47
N LEU A 31 -45.97 44.59 28.41
CA LEU A 31 -45.36 45.47 29.44
C LEU A 31 -44.23 44.81 30.27
N ASN A 32 -42.99 45.34 30.36
CA ASN A 32 -42.58 46.75 30.61
C ASN A 32 -41.21 47.14 30.02
N TRP A 33 -40.92 48.45 29.98
CA TRP A 33 -39.60 49.02 29.64
C TRP A 33 -38.77 49.32 30.90
N PHE A 34 -37.43 49.26 30.80
CA PHE A 34 -36.54 50.09 31.63
C PHE A 34 -35.33 50.64 30.87
N THR A 35 -34.75 51.70 31.43
CA THR A 35 -33.76 52.60 30.81
C THR A 35 -32.37 52.43 31.44
N SER A 36 -31.31 52.47 30.63
CA SER A 36 -29.94 52.58 31.16
C SER A 36 -29.65 53.98 31.71
N SER A 37 -28.94 54.03 32.84
CA SER A 37 -28.30 55.25 33.35
C SER A 37 -26.99 54.90 34.04
N GLU A 38 -25.88 55.44 33.52
CA GLU A 38 -24.53 55.26 34.07
C GLU A 38 -24.43 55.77 35.52
N GLY A 39 -23.67 55.07 36.36
CA GLY A 39 -23.41 55.49 37.74
C GLY A 39 -22.41 54.63 38.50
N ILE A 40 -21.13 54.99 38.45
CA ILE A 40 -20.09 54.41 39.30
C ILE A 40 -20.33 54.83 40.76
N VAL A 41 -20.35 53.86 41.69
CA VAL A 41 -20.48 54.10 43.14
C VAL A 41 -19.22 53.60 43.85
N ILE A 42 -18.53 54.51 44.55
CA ILE A 42 -17.31 54.21 45.33
C ILE A 42 -17.65 54.35 46.82
N ASN A 43 -17.27 53.37 47.65
CA ASN A 43 -17.47 53.47 49.10
C ASN A 43 -16.37 54.33 49.78
N SER A 44 -16.55 54.65 51.06
CA SER A 44 -15.67 55.57 51.81
C SER A 44 -14.20 55.12 51.98
N ASN A 45 -13.87 53.88 51.59
CA ASN A 45 -12.54 53.28 51.71
C ASN A 45 -11.84 53.11 50.35
N ASN A 46 -12.46 53.55 49.25
CA ASN A 46 -11.84 53.63 47.92
C ASN A 46 -11.38 52.28 47.32
N GLN A 47 -12.08 51.20 47.64
CA GLN A 47 -12.06 49.95 46.86
C GLN A 47 -13.23 49.97 45.86
N GLU A 48 -13.02 49.39 44.69
CA GLU A 48 -14.10 49.01 43.78
C GLU A 48 -14.98 47.93 44.45
N ILE A 49 -16.25 47.93 44.09
CA ILE A 49 -17.21 46.89 44.48
C ILE A 49 -17.72 46.33 43.16
N ASP A 50 -17.37 45.09 42.89
CA ASP A 50 -17.85 44.37 41.71
C ASP A 50 -19.35 44.10 41.92
N ASN A 51 -20.17 44.90 41.26
CA ASN A 51 -21.62 44.67 41.20
C ASN A 51 -21.86 43.52 40.22
N ILE A 52 -21.82 42.28 40.73
CA ILE A 52 -22.24 41.10 39.97
C ILE A 52 -23.65 41.37 39.43
N GLN A 53 -23.80 41.40 38.11
CA GLN A 53 -25.12 41.56 37.48
C GLN A 53 -25.77 40.19 37.31
N THR A 54 -27.06 40.07 37.62
CA THR A 54 -27.80 38.83 37.34
C THR A 54 -28.52 38.96 36.01
N VAL A 55 -28.29 38.03 35.09
CA VAL A 55 -28.98 37.92 33.80
C VAL A 55 -29.80 36.64 33.78
N THR A 56 -31.06 36.73 33.35
CA THR A 56 -31.96 35.57 33.25
C THR A 56 -32.25 35.28 31.78
N ILE A 57 -32.16 34.00 31.39
CA ILE A 57 -32.41 33.50 30.05
C ILE A 57 -33.55 32.49 30.12
N ASN A 58 -34.57 32.62 29.27
CA ASN A 58 -35.71 31.71 29.20
C ASN A 58 -35.76 31.10 27.78
N ALA A 59 -35.57 29.78 27.63
CA ALA A 59 -35.57 29.15 26.30
C ALA A 59 -36.86 29.41 25.51
N ALA A 60 -38.00 29.43 26.21
CA ALA A 60 -39.32 29.67 25.64
C ALA A 60 -39.51 31.06 24.98
N GLU A 61 -38.54 31.99 25.10
CA GLU A 61 -38.54 33.27 24.37
C GLU A 61 -37.94 33.17 22.95
N PHE A 62 -37.24 32.08 22.62
CA PHE A 62 -36.47 31.94 21.37
C PHE A 62 -37.10 30.99 20.34
N GLY A 63 -37.95 30.04 20.75
CA GLY A 63 -38.65 29.13 19.83
C GLY A 63 -39.43 28.03 20.57
N ASN A 64 -40.34 27.34 19.88
CA ASN A 64 -41.01 26.17 20.45
C ASN A 64 -40.07 24.95 20.41
N LEU A 65 -39.79 24.33 21.56
CA LEU A 65 -39.10 23.04 21.70
C LEU A 65 -39.90 21.81 21.18
N GLU A 66 -40.85 22.02 20.27
CA GLU A 66 -41.67 20.97 19.67
C GLU A 66 -41.80 21.19 18.15
N SER A 67 -40.73 20.95 17.39
CA SER A 67 -40.76 20.27 16.06
C SER A 67 -39.40 20.33 15.33
N THR A 68 -38.73 19.18 15.21
CA THR A 68 -37.76 18.86 14.13
C THR A 68 -36.75 19.95 13.75
N ALA A 69 -36.15 20.63 14.73
CA ALA A 69 -34.96 21.45 14.53
C ALA A 69 -33.79 20.70 15.16
N GLU A 70 -32.67 20.58 14.44
CA GLU A 70 -31.41 20.12 15.02
C GLU A 70 -31.04 21.03 16.20
N LEU A 71 -30.68 20.40 17.33
CA LEU A 71 -30.09 21.09 18.46
C LEU A 71 -28.58 21.17 18.22
N ILE A 72 -27.97 22.26 18.68
CA ILE A 72 -26.53 22.43 18.72
C ILE A 72 -26.11 22.16 20.16
N ASP A 73 -25.29 21.13 20.36
CA ASP A 73 -24.58 20.92 21.61
C ASP A 73 -23.52 22.00 21.74
N ALA A 74 -23.59 22.79 22.82
CA ALA A 74 -22.85 24.04 22.93
C ALA A 74 -22.24 24.26 24.32
N ILE A 75 -20.94 24.58 24.34
CA ILE A 75 -20.22 25.06 25.52
C ILE A 75 -20.35 26.58 25.57
N VAL A 76 -20.83 27.12 26.70
CA VAL A 76 -21.03 28.56 26.90
C VAL A 76 -20.35 29.03 28.18
N PHE A 77 -19.34 29.89 28.07
CA PHE A 77 -18.71 30.58 29.21
C PHE A 77 -19.22 32.01 29.33
N PHE A 78 -19.45 32.47 30.56
CA PHE A 78 -20.01 33.79 30.87
C PHE A 78 -18.98 34.72 31.54
N ASP A 79 -19.10 36.03 31.34
CA ASP A 79 -18.22 37.01 32.00
C ASP A 79 -18.26 36.82 33.52
N VAL A 80 -17.08 36.69 34.14
CA VAL A 80 -16.89 36.42 35.58
C VAL A 80 -17.56 37.44 36.53
N ASN A 81 -18.04 38.57 36.01
CA ASN A 81 -18.78 39.60 36.74
C ASN A 81 -20.32 39.49 36.54
N VAL A 82 -20.80 38.43 35.92
CA VAL A 82 -22.21 38.17 35.63
C VAL A 82 -22.62 36.80 36.19
N ASN A 83 -23.75 36.76 36.88
CA ASN A 83 -24.36 35.53 37.39
C ASN A 83 -25.58 35.20 36.52
N ILE A 84 -25.63 34.00 35.96
CA ILE A 84 -26.66 33.59 35.00
C ILE A 84 -27.74 32.75 35.69
N GLN A 85 -28.99 32.98 35.31
CA GLN A 85 -30.12 32.12 35.64
C GLN A 85 -30.76 31.60 34.36
N LEU A 86 -30.73 30.28 34.18
CA LEU A 86 -31.30 29.60 33.03
C LEU A 86 -32.66 29.03 33.45
N ASN A 87 -33.70 29.29 32.64
CA ASN A 87 -35.00 28.65 32.77
C ASN A 87 -35.33 27.94 31.46
N ASP A 88 -35.92 26.74 31.58
CA ASP A 88 -36.36 25.90 30.47
C ASP A 88 -35.22 25.47 29.50
N ILE A 89 -33.97 25.48 29.98
CA ILE A 89 -32.78 24.91 29.31
C ILE A 89 -32.34 23.72 30.16
N SER A 90 -32.19 22.54 29.54
CA SER A 90 -31.55 21.39 30.17
C SER A 90 -30.04 21.56 30.06
N THR A 91 -29.34 21.74 31.18
CA THR A 91 -27.88 21.77 31.21
C THR A 91 -27.37 20.38 31.52
N THR A 92 -26.56 19.81 30.63
CA THR A 92 -25.93 18.51 30.84
C THR A 92 -24.74 18.63 31.80
N TYR A 93 -23.94 19.70 31.68
CA TYR A 93 -22.91 20.06 32.66
C TYR A 93 -22.96 21.55 33.07
N ASP A 94 -22.65 21.81 34.34
CA ASP A 94 -22.47 23.16 34.92
C ASP A 94 -21.01 23.34 35.35
N TYR A 95 -20.26 24.17 34.62
CA TYR A 95 -18.86 24.47 34.89
C TYR A 95 -18.75 25.56 35.95
N SER A 96 -19.28 25.31 37.16
CA SER A 96 -19.48 26.33 38.21
C SER A 96 -18.21 27.07 38.64
N ASN A 97 -17.03 26.46 38.48
CA ASN A 97 -15.72 27.08 38.77
C ASN A 97 -15.18 27.95 37.61
N LEU A 98 -15.64 27.72 36.39
CA LEU A 98 -15.26 28.45 35.17
C LEU A 98 -16.34 29.44 34.73
N ASN A 99 -17.49 29.48 35.42
CA ASN A 99 -18.66 30.30 35.10
C ASN A 99 -19.20 30.00 33.69
N GLY A 100 -19.43 28.71 33.39
CA GLY A 100 -20.00 28.27 32.12
C GLY A 100 -20.92 27.06 32.26
N ILE A 101 -21.49 26.64 31.13
CA ILE A 101 -22.39 25.48 31.01
C ILE A 101 -22.09 24.70 29.73
N PHE A 102 -22.58 23.47 29.69
CA PHE A 102 -22.82 22.70 28.48
C PHE A 102 -24.32 22.38 28.36
N ALA A 103 -24.92 22.64 27.19
CA ALA A 103 -26.34 22.37 26.93
C ALA A 103 -26.64 22.27 25.43
N SER A 104 -27.52 21.34 25.06
CA SER A 104 -28.15 21.25 23.74
C SER A 104 -29.14 22.40 23.56
N ILE A 105 -28.87 23.34 22.66
CA ILE A 105 -29.66 24.56 22.45
C ILE A 105 -30.08 24.75 20.98
N THR A 106 -31.13 25.52 20.72
CA THR A 106 -31.53 25.78 19.32
C THR A 106 -30.55 26.73 18.63
N PRO A 107 -30.39 26.66 17.29
CA PRO A 107 -29.54 27.59 16.53
C PRO A 107 -29.87 29.06 16.78
N GLU A 108 -31.13 29.43 17.02
CA GLU A 108 -31.52 30.81 17.34
C GLU A 108 -31.01 31.27 18.72
N LEU A 109 -30.96 30.37 19.70
CA LEU A 109 -30.40 30.66 21.02
C LEU A 109 -28.87 30.73 20.95
N TYR A 110 -28.23 29.84 20.18
CA TYR A 110 -26.78 29.87 19.93
C TYR A 110 -26.35 31.23 19.32
N ASN A 111 -26.97 31.65 18.21
CA ASN A 111 -26.71 32.94 17.55
C ASN A 111 -26.99 34.15 18.46
N TYR A 112 -27.93 34.04 19.40
CA TYR A 112 -28.18 35.08 20.39
C TYR A 112 -27.06 35.16 21.43
N LEU A 113 -26.59 34.02 21.93
CA LEU A 113 -25.50 33.93 22.91
C LEU A 113 -24.16 34.36 22.32
N GLU A 114 -23.85 33.99 21.08
CA GLU A 114 -22.65 34.43 20.34
C GLU A 114 -22.51 35.95 20.27
N SER A 115 -23.63 36.67 20.21
CA SER A 115 -23.68 38.14 20.17
C SER A 115 -24.02 38.81 21.52
N ALA A 116 -24.12 38.03 22.60
CA ALA A 116 -24.49 38.53 23.93
C ALA A 116 -23.29 39.10 24.69
N TRP A 117 -23.39 40.36 25.14
CA TRP A 117 -22.31 41.08 25.84
C TRP A 117 -21.85 40.45 27.18
N PHE A 118 -22.61 39.49 27.72
CA PHE A 118 -22.33 38.79 28.97
C PHE A 118 -21.82 37.36 28.79
N VAL A 119 -21.76 36.88 27.54
CA VAL A 119 -21.07 35.63 27.15
C VAL A 119 -19.62 35.99 26.89
N SER A 120 -18.70 35.27 27.52
CA SER A 120 -17.25 35.41 27.34
C SER A 120 -16.79 34.67 26.08
N SER A 121 -17.34 33.47 25.87
CA SER A 121 -17.17 32.67 24.66
C SER A 121 -18.31 31.65 24.55
N ILE A 122 -18.64 31.26 23.33
CA ILE A 122 -19.49 30.13 23.01
C ILE A 122 -18.84 29.37 21.86
N SER A 123 -18.92 28.05 21.90
CA SER A 123 -18.58 27.15 20.80
C SER A 123 -19.64 26.05 20.72
N GLU A 124 -19.68 25.38 19.58
CA GLU A 124 -20.26 24.04 19.49
C GLU A 124 -19.36 23.10 20.33
N ASP A 125 -19.93 22.02 20.85
CA ASP A 125 -19.17 21.00 21.59
C ASP A 125 -18.49 20.09 20.56
N GLY A 126 -17.16 20.14 20.52
CA GLY A 126 -16.36 19.34 19.60
C GLY A 126 -16.07 17.98 20.20
N ILE A 127 -16.03 16.95 19.36
CA ILE A 127 -15.55 15.63 19.77
C ILE A 127 -14.08 15.79 20.23
N ILE A 128 -13.74 15.21 21.37
CA ILE A 128 -12.37 15.07 21.83
C ILE A 128 -11.95 13.66 21.46
N GLU A 129 -11.23 13.55 20.36
CA GLU A 129 -10.61 12.29 19.90
C GLU A 129 -9.32 12.02 20.70
N ILE A 130 -8.92 10.75 20.73
CA ILE A 130 -7.62 10.33 21.29
C ILE A 130 -6.55 10.83 20.32
N CYS A 131 -5.59 11.63 20.80
CA CYS A 131 -4.43 12.02 20.00
C CYS A 131 -3.42 10.86 19.97
N GLN A 132 -3.68 9.88 19.11
CA GLN A 132 -2.64 9.07 18.47
C GLN A 132 -2.22 9.78 17.18
N ASP A 133 -1.04 9.44 16.67
CA ASP A 133 -0.65 9.85 15.33
C ASP A 133 -1.50 9.14 14.28
N THR A 134 -1.84 9.83 13.20
CA THR A 134 -2.50 9.22 12.06
C THR A 134 -1.43 8.72 11.11
N LEU A 135 -1.23 7.40 11.05
CA LEU A 135 -0.54 6.79 9.93
C LEU A 135 -1.38 7.05 8.68
N ASP A 136 -0.88 7.86 7.75
CA ASP A 136 -1.56 8.10 6.47
C ASP A 136 -1.51 6.80 5.65
N TRP A 137 -2.62 6.49 4.95
CA TRP A 137 -2.73 5.29 4.11
C TRP A 137 -1.55 5.17 3.13
N GLY A 138 -0.99 6.30 2.68
CA GLY A 138 0.09 6.30 1.72
C GLY A 138 1.48 6.05 2.32
N VAL A 139 1.60 6.08 3.64
CA VAL A 139 2.80 5.67 4.39
C VAL A 139 2.73 4.17 4.68
N ASP A 140 1.53 3.69 5.05
CA ASP A 140 1.17 2.29 5.27
C ASP A 140 1.29 1.44 3.99
N ALA A 141 0.68 1.88 2.88
CA ALA A 141 0.70 1.19 1.58
C ALA A 141 2.09 1.11 0.91
N ILE A 142 3.16 1.60 1.55
CA ILE A 142 4.55 1.42 1.11
C ILE A 142 5.41 0.70 2.17
N ASP A 143 4.81 0.10 3.20
CA ASP A 143 5.46 -0.60 4.31
C ASP A 143 6.57 0.23 5.02
N ALA A 144 6.32 1.50 5.33
CA ALA A 144 7.34 2.38 5.91
C ALA A 144 7.50 2.14 7.43
N GLU A 145 6.39 2.01 8.14
CA GLU A 145 6.26 1.66 9.56
C GLU A 145 6.96 0.35 9.92
N GLN A 146 6.89 -0.67 9.05
CA GLN A 146 7.58 -1.96 9.22
C GLN A 146 9.11 -1.84 9.38
N VAL A 147 9.75 -0.72 9.00
CA VAL A 147 11.22 -0.55 9.09
C VAL A 147 11.72 0.35 10.22
N TRP A 148 10.85 1.17 10.82
CA TRP A 148 11.21 2.07 11.93
C TRP A 148 11.56 1.32 13.21
N GLY A 149 11.00 0.12 13.38
CA GLY A 149 11.56 -0.92 14.25
C GLY A 149 11.34 -0.79 15.75
N ASN A 150 10.51 0.17 16.21
CA ASN A 150 9.85 0.22 17.54
C ASN A 150 8.63 1.19 17.55
N ALA A 151 7.96 1.45 16.43
CA ALA A 151 6.80 2.35 16.41
C ALA A 151 5.61 1.73 17.18
N GLU A 152 4.78 2.55 17.82
CA GLU A 152 3.65 2.06 18.65
C GLU A 152 2.57 1.37 17.81
N ASP A 153 2.51 1.67 16.51
CA ASP A 153 1.55 1.12 15.53
C ASP A 153 2.16 0.06 14.58
N ALA A 154 3.45 -0.26 14.69
CA ALA A 154 4.06 -1.33 13.88
C ALA A 154 3.72 -2.70 14.49
N LYS A 155 2.71 -3.38 13.92
CA LYS A 155 2.27 -4.72 14.37
C LYS A 155 3.40 -5.78 14.34
N ASP A 156 4.44 -5.60 13.52
CA ASP A 156 5.54 -6.56 13.35
C ASP A 156 6.98 -6.04 13.58
N ILE A 157 7.85 -6.96 14.03
CA ILE A 157 9.26 -6.72 14.39
C ILE A 157 10.14 -7.70 13.58
N ASN A 158 11.20 -7.35 12.84
CA ASN A 158 11.93 -6.09 12.56
C ASN A 158 13.18 -6.47 11.72
N PRO A 159 13.60 -5.70 10.70
CA PRO A 159 15.04 -5.64 10.40
C PRO A 159 15.59 -4.24 10.09
N GLY A 160 15.90 -3.46 11.13
CA GLY A 160 16.80 -2.32 11.00
C GLY A 160 16.79 -1.28 12.12
N ASN A 161 15.60 -0.86 12.55
CA ASN A 161 15.40 0.42 13.22
C ASN A 161 15.94 1.58 12.35
N PHE A 162 15.47 1.66 11.11
CA PHE A 162 15.84 2.72 10.17
C PHE A 162 14.75 3.79 10.20
N THR A 163 15.10 4.99 10.63
CA THR A 163 14.20 6.14 10.82
C THR A 163 14.61 7.33 9.96
N GLY A 164 15.73 7.22 9.24
CA GLY A 164 16.36 8.32 8.51
C GLY A 164 17.37 9.12 9.35
N ALA A 165 17.68 8.66 10.56
CA ALA A 165 18.42 9.38 11.59
C ALA A 165 19.75 9.99 11.11
N GLY A 166 19.73 11.30 10.83
CA GLY A 166 20.92 12.07 10.42
C GLY A 166 21.29 11.98 8.94
N ILE A 167 20.46 11.34 8.11
CA ILE A 167 20.48 11.46 6.64
C ILE A 167 19.83 12.79 6.26
N LYS A 168 20.41 13.52 5.30
CA LYS A 168 19.92 14.85 4.92
C LYS A 168 19.00 14.80 3.72
N VAL A 169 17.78 15.29 3.89
CA VAL A 169 16.81 15.47 2.82
C VAL A 169 16.50 16.95 2.60
N ALA A 170 16.52 17.41 1.36
CA ALA A 170 16.18 18.78 0.99
C ALA A 170 14.89 18.85 0.17
N VAL A 171 13.93 19.65 0.64
CA VAL A 171 12.66 19.91 -0.05
C VAL A 171 12.80 21.19 -0.87
N LEU A 172 12.88 21.02 -2.19
CA LEU A 172 13.04 22.12 -3.17
C LEU A 172 11.66 22.62 -3.62
N ASP A 173 11.00 23.41 -2.77
CA ASP A 173 9.58 23.77 -2.95
C ASP A 173 9.30 25.24 -2.58
N THR A 174 8.13 25.51 -2.00
CA THR A 174 7.57 26.78 -1.55
C THR A 174 8.07 27.21 -0.16
N GLY A 175 8.94 26.41 0.47
CA GLY A 175 9.42 26.61 1.84
C GLY A 175 8.80 25.59 2.79
N VAL A 176 9.10 25.70 4.08
CA VAL A 176 8.57 24.82 5.13
C VAL A 176 8.19 25.67 6.34
N ASP A 177 7.05 25.40 6.98
CA ASP A 177 6.79 25.85 8.36
C ASP A 177 7.71 25.09 9.32
N TYR A 178 8.96 25.52 9.41
CA TYR A 178 9.96 24.97 10.35
C TYR A 178 9.65 25.28 11.83
N THR A 179 8.45 25.78 12.13
CA THR A 179 7.90 25.96 13.47
C THR A 179 6.63 25.16 13.71
N HIS A 180 6.29 24.26 12.78
CA HIS A 180 5.23 23.27 12.95
C HIS A 180 5.64 22.26 14.05
N PRO A 181 4.79 21.93 15.04
CA PRO A 181 5.12 21.02 16.17
C PRO A 181 5.41 19.55 15.82
N ASP A 182 5.59 19.28 14.55
CA ASP A 182 5.63 17.96 13.90
C ASP A 182 6.72 17.97 12.81
N LEU A 183 7.61 18.97 12.84
CA LEU A 183 8.71 19.19 11.91
C LEU A 183 9.88 19.97 12.56
N ASP A 184 9.71 20.51 13.77
CA ASP A 184 10.63 21.51 14.33
C ASP A 184 11.85 20.93 15.05
N ASP A 185 11.81 19.67 15.49
CA ASP A 185 13.00 18.93 15.94
C ASP A 185 13.74 18.29 14.73
N ASN A 186 13.03 17.90 13.67
CA ASN A 186 13.64 17.41 12.41
C ASN A 186 14.27 18.50 11.52
N TYR A 187 13.83 19.75 11.63
CA TYR A 187 14.35 20.86 10.81
C TYR A 187 15.78 21.29 11.18
N VAL A 188 16.73 21.11 10.24
CA VAL A 188 18.15 21.43 10.46
C VAL A 188 18.57 22.78 9.85
N GLY A 189 17.92 23.24 8.77
CA GLY A 189 18.23 24.52 8.14
C GLY A 189 17.70 24.67 6.71
N GLY A 190 18.20 25.66 5.98
CA GLY A 190 17.74 25.91 4.62
C GLY A 190 18.11 27.28 4.05
N TYR A 191 17.58 27.58 2.87
CA TYR A 191 17.81 28.86 2.18
C TYR A 191 16.63 29.23 1.26
N ASP A 192 16.33 30.53 1.17
CA ASP A 192 15.32 31.08 0.26
C ASP A 192 15.97 31.71 -0.97
N PHE A 193 15.86 31.05 -2.12
CA PHE A 193 16.36 31.52 -3.40
C PHE A 193 15.42 32.50 -4.11
N GLU A 194 14.12 32.50 -3.78
CA GLU A 194 13.13 33.40 -4.34
C GLU A 194 13.26 34.81 -3.74
N ASN A 195 13.37 34.93 -2.41
CA ASN A 195 13.58 36.22 -1.74
C ASN A 195 15.07 36.55 -1.55
N GLY A 196 15.95 35.54 -1.66
CA GLY A 196 17.40 35.70 -1.62
C GLY A 196 17.97 35.90 -0.20
N ASP A 197 17.39 35.22 0.80
CA ASP A 197 17.86 35.24 2.19
C ASP A 197 17.81 33.84 2.85
N ALA A 198 18.03 33.78 4.17
CA ALA A 198 18.21 32.53 4.92
C ALA A 198 16.94 32.11 5.70
N ASN A 199 15.76 32.57 5.30
CA ASN A 199 14.48 32.27 5.94
C ASN A 199 13.52 31.56 4.96
N PRO A 200 13.64 30.23 4.79
CA PRO A 200 12.85 29.43 3.86
C PRO A 200 11.43 29.12 4.39
N ILE A 201 10.82 30.07 5.09
CA ILE A 201 9.48 29.91 5.67
C ILE A 201 8.44 29.74 4.55
N ASP A 202 7.50 28.80 4.70
CA ASP A 202 6.47 28.58 3.68
C ASP A 202 5.47 29.76 3.64
N ASP A 203 5.13 30.23 2.45
CA ASP A 203 4.07 31.23 2.23
C ASP A 203 2.99 30.76 1.22
N HIS A 204 3.06 29.50 0.80
CA HIS A 204 2.09 28.82 -0.05
C HIS A 204 1.32 27.72 0.68
N GLY A 205 2.03 26.79 1.34
CA GLY A 205 1.52 25.62 2.07
C GLY A 205 2.00 24.26 1.53
N HIS A 206 2.47 24.22 0.28
CA HIS A 206 2.73 22.97 -0.45
C HIS A 206 4.02 22.29 0.01
N GLY A 207 5.06 23.07 0.29
CA GLY A 207 6.35 22.54 0.72
C GLY A 207 6.34 22.06 2.17
N THR A 208 5.45 22.61 3.01
CA THR A 208 5.17 22.06 4.34
C THR A 208 4.50 20.69 4.23
N HIS A 209 3.44 20.56 3.42
CA HIS A 209 2.77 19.26 3.16
C HIS A 209 3.74 18.20 2.62
N CYS A 210 4.52 18.55 1.60
CA CYS A 210 5.58 17.68 1.08
C CYS A 210 6.69 17.36 2.11
N SER A 211 6.85 18.15 3.18
CA SER A 211 7.84 17.88 4.23
C SER A 211 7.33 16.91 5.29
N GLY A 212 6.04 17.03 5.68
CA GLY A 212 5.41 16.09 6.61
C GLY A 212 5.42 14.66 6.08
N ILE A 213 5.09 14.48 4.80
CA ILE A 213 5.16 13.17 4.13
C ILE A 213 6.56 12.52 4.24
N ILE A 214 7.64 13.31 4.24
CA ILE A 214 9.00 12.78 4.38
C ILE A 214 9.35 12.54 5.84
N ALA A 215 9.06 13.50 6.72
CA ALA A 215 9.73 13.63 8.01
C ALA A 215 8.87 14.33 9.08
N ALA A 216 7.54 14.12 9.05
CA ALA A 216 6.72 14.34 10.23
C ALA A 216 7.15 13.40 11.37
N GLU A 217 7.00 13.85 12.61
CA GLU A 217 7.65 13.27 13.78
C GLU A 217 6.74 12.23 14.46
N ASP A 218 7.29 11.05 14.78
CA ASP A 218 6.67 10.11 15.73
C ASP A 218 6.70 10.75 17.14
N ASN A 219 5.64 11.51 17.46
CA ASN A 219 5.59 12.35 18.66
C ASN A 219 4.20 12.45 19.34
N GLY A 220 3.17 11.80 18.80
CA GLY A 220 1.79 11.80 19.29
C GLY A 220 0.98 13.05 18.93
N LEU A 221 1.35 13.73 17.83
CA LEU A 221 0.64 14.87 17.24
C LEU A 221 0.60 14.79 15.70
N GLY A 222 -0.51 14.29 15.15
CA GLY A 222 -0.85 14.54 13.75
C GLY A 222 -0.56 13.38 12.81
N VAL A 223 0.60 13.36 12.16
CA VAL A 223 0.96 12.31 11.18
C VAL A 223 2.41 11.87 11.34
N ILE A 224 2.74 10.64 10.94
CA ILE A 224 4.13 10.17 10.89
C ILE A 224 4.64 10.22 9.43
N GLY A 225 5.83 10.76 9.21
CA GLY A 225 6.47 10.79 7.89
C GLY A 225 7.21 9.50 7.59
N VAL A 226 7.43 9.18 6.30
CA VAL A 226 8.12 7.95 5.85
C VAL A 226 9.51 7.74 6.50
N ALA A 227 10.21 8.83 6.84
CA ALA A 227 11.49 8.82 7.55
C ALA A 227 11.46 9.81 8.74
N PRO A 228 10.88 9.42 9.89
CA PRO A 228 10.46 10.35 10.95
C PRO A 228 11.61 10.94 11.80
N GLU A 229 12.88 10.56 11.58
CA GLU A 229 14.06 11.20 12.18
C GLU A 229 15.02 11.81 11.11
N ALA A 230 14.52 12.04 9.89
CA ALA A 230 15.31 12.61 8.80
C ALA A 230 15.75 14.06 9.06
N SER A 231 16.99 14.41 8.72
CA SER A 231 17.48 15.78 8.82
C SER A 231 16.94 16.65 7.68
N LEU A 232 15.83 17.34 7.94
CA LEU A 232 15.07 18.11 6.96
C LEU A 232 15.72 19.48 6.65
N TYR A 233 15.84 19.79 5.36
CA TYR A 233 16.33 21.07 4.84
C TYR A 233 15.32 21.76 3.91
N ALA A 234 14.91 22.97 4.26
CA ALA A 234 13.95 23.74 3.46
C ALA A 234 14.65 24.60 2.40
N VAL A 235 14.43 24.32 1.11
CA VAL A 235 15.07 25.04 0.00
C VAL A 235 14.00 25.72 -0.84
N LYS A 236 13.62 26.94 -0.44
CA LYS A 236 12.54 27.68 -1.10
C LYS A 236 12.99 28.18 -2.48
N VAL A 237 12.41 27.60 -3.53
CA VAL A 237 12.64 27.94 -4.95
C VAL A 237 11.36 28.36 -5.69
N ILE A 238 10.20 28.21 -5.04
CA ILE A 238 8.87 28.56 -5.54
C ILE A 238 8.27 29.72 -4.71
N ASP A 239 7.58 30.65 -5.39
CA ASP A 239 6.92 31.80 -4.78
C ASP A 239 5.58 31.47 -4.09
N SER A 240 5.03 32.44 -3.36
CA SER A 240 3.75 32.35 -2.65
C SER A 240 2.53 32.03 -3.56
N GLY A 241 2.70 32.03 -4.88
CA GLY A 241 1.66 31.73 -5.86
C GLY A 241 1.81 30.36 -6.53
N GLY A 242 2.81 29.55 -6.13
CA GLY A 242 3.09 28.25 -6.74
C GLY A 242 3.92 28.34 -8.02
N TYR A 243 4.67 29.43 -8.25
CA TYR A 243 5.51 29.60 -9.43
C TYR A 243 6.99 29.76 -9.06
N GLY A 244 7.87 29.01 -9.72
CA GLY A 244 9.33 29.10 -9.55
C GLY A 244 10.05 29.33 -10.88
N ASP A 245 11.20 29.98 -10.83
CA ASP A 245 12.12 30.11 -11.96
C ASP A 245 13.12 28.94 -11.99
N ILE A 246 13.40 28.37 -13.17
CA ILE A 246 14.41 27.30 -13.36
C ILE A 246 15.79 27.70 -12.79
N SER A 247 16.12 29.00 -12.80
CA SER A 247 17.36 29.49 -12.18
C SER A 247 17.41 29.34 -10.65
N ASN A 248 16.26 29.37 -9.98
CA ASN A 248 16.18 29.18 -8.54
C ASN A 248 16.27 27.69 -8.21
N ALA A 249 15.61 26.82 -8.98
CA ALA A 249 15.78 25.36 -8.87
C ALA A 249 17.25 24.93 -9.06
N ILE A 250 17.92 25.41 -10.11
CA ILE A 250 19.35 25.14 -10.34
C ILE A 250 20.22 25.67 -9.19
N ALA A 251 19.89 26.84 -8.62
CA ALA A 251 20.62 27.39 -7.47
C ALA A 251 20.39 26.58 -6.18
N GLY A 252 19.19 26.04 -5.97
CA GLY A 252 18.87 25.10 -4.91
C GLY A 252 19.67 23.80 -5.04
N ILE A 253 19.78 23.24 -6.24
CA ILE A 253 20.58 22.02 -6.51
C ILE A 253 22.09 22.29 -6.26
N ASP A 254 22.66 23.40 -6.76
CA ASP A 254 24.06 23.80 -6.50
C ASP A 254 24.34 24.00 -5.00
N TRP A 255 23.35 24.49 -4.26
CA TRP A 255 23.42 24.62 -2.80
C TRP A 255 23.36 23.26 -2.09
N CYS A 256 22.49 22.34 -2.52
CA CYS A 256 22.42 20.98 -1.98
C CYS A 256 23.74 20.21 -2.18
N ILE A 257 24.37 20.33 -3.35
CA ILE A 257 25.73 19.81 -3.62
C ILE A 257 26.77 20.45 -2.68
N THR A 258 26.62 21.73 -2.36
CA THR A 258 27.56 22.47 -1.51
C THR A 258 27.45 22.08 -0.03
N GLU A 259 26.24 21.88 0.50
CA GLU A 259 25.99 21.45 1.88
C GLU A 259 26.07 19.92 2.07
N GLY A 260 26.18 19.17 0.97
CA GLY A 260 26.27 17.72 0.94
C GLY A 260 24.99 17.08 1.44
N ILE A 261 23.87 17.44 0.83
CA ILE A 261 22.56 16.79 0.99
C ILE A 261 22.62 15.39 0.34
N ASP A 262 21.89 14.42 0.90
CA ASP A 262 21.90 13.03 0.42
C ASP A 262 20.69 12.75 -0.51
N VAL A 263 19.52 13.30 -0.17
CA VAL A 263 18.27 13.21 -0.97
C VAL A 263 17.68 14.58 -1.26
N ILE A 264 17.19 14.80 -2.47
CA ILE A 264 16.40 15.98 -2.89
C ILE A 264 15.00 15.52 -3.28
N SER A 265 13.97 16.15 -2.71
CA SER A 265 12.59 16.05 -3.18
C SER A 265 12.22 17.30 -3.98
N MET A 266 11.65 17.10 -5.19
CA MET A 266 11.22 18.15 -6.11
C MET A 266 9.80 17.86 -6.62
N SER A 267 8.80 18.25 -5.83
CA SER A 267 7.37 18.26 -6.21
C SER A 267 7.03 19.41 -7.17
N LEU A 268 7.82 19.53 -8.25
CA LEU A 268 7.75 20.59 -9.24
C LEU A 268 8.06 20.08 -10.65
N GLY A 269 7.61 20.82 -11.67
CA GLY A 269 7.95 20.46 -13.04
C GLY A 269 7.64 21.53 -14.08
N TRP A 270 8.45 21.54 -15.14
CA TRP A 270 8.36 22.43 -16.28
C TRP A 270 8.22 21.64 -17.60
N PRO A 271 7.38 22.04 -18.58
CA PRO A 271 7.09 21.23 -19.76
C PRO A 271 8.22 21.06 -20.80
N SER A 272 9.45 21.50 -20.54
CA SER A 272 10.55 21.43 -21.53
C SER A 272 11.94 21.51 -20.90
N GLY A 273 12.75 20.46 -21.07
CA GLY A 273 14.11 20.41 -20.58
C GLY A 273 15.02 21.51 -21.14
N THR A 274 16.05 21.87 -20.38
CA THR A 274 17.15 22.71 -20.85
C THR A 274 18.49 22.11 -20.43
N ALA A 275 19.50 22.15 -21.30
CA ALA A 275 20.83 21.58 -21.01
C ALA A 275 21.54 22.18 -19.77
N ALA A 276 21.07 23.32 -19.24
CA ALA A 276 21.58 23.90 -17.99
C ALA A 276 20.91 23.33 -16.73
N PHE A 277 19.70 22.79 -16.85
CA PHE A 277 18.99 22.12 -15.76
C PHE A 277 19.41 20.65 -15.69
N GLU A 278 19.55 20.01 -16.86
CA GLU A 278 20.16 18.69 -17.06
C GLU A 278 21.57 18.61 -16.46
N ASP A 279 22.49 19.51 -16.85
CA ASP A 279 23.86 19.58 -16.28
C ASP A 279 23.88 19.88 -14.77
N ALA A 280 22.80 20.41 -14.19
CA ALA A 280 22.68 20.58 -12.74
C ALA A 280 22.24 19.27 -12.05
N CYS A 281 21.26 18.56 -12.62
CA CYS A 281 20.81 17.25 -12.14
C CYS A 281 21.93 16.21 -12.25
N ASP A 282 22.61 16.14 -13.40
CA ASP A 282 23.75 15.24 -13.61
C ASP A 282 24.86 15.47 -12.56
N ARG A 283 25.15 16.74 -12.24
CA ARG A 283 26.14 17.09 -11.19
C ARG A 283 25.70 16.69 -9.79
N ALA A 284 24.41 16.66 -9.50
CA ALA A 284 23.89 16.23 -8.20
C ALA A 284 23.97 14.70 -8.07
N ARG A 285 23.54 13.95 -9.09
CA ARG A 285 23.74 12.49 -9.15
C ARG A 285 25.22 12.12 -9.06
N ASP A 286 26.09 12.78 -9.82
CA ASP A 286 27.54 12.58 -9.79
C ASP A 286 28.19 12.97 -8.43
N ALA A 287 27.51 13.78 -7.62
CA ALA A 287 27.90 14.09 -6.24
C ALA A 287 27.39 13.07 -5.21
N GLY A 288 26.57 12.10 -5.63
CA GLY A 288 25.97 11.06 -4.79
C GLY A 288 24.52 11.34 -4.36
N ILE A 289 23.89 12.40 -4.86
CA ILE A 289 22.57 12.85 -4.41
C ILE A 289 21.45 12.16 -5.21
N VAL A 290 20.50 11.53 -4.51
CA VAL A 290 19.25 11.04 -5.13
C VAL A 290 18.29 12.21 -5.30
N MET A 291 17.65 12.33 -6.47
CA MET A 291 16.64 13.37 -6.72
C MET A 291 15.32 12.70 -7.10
N CYS A 292 14.36 12.69 -6.18
CA CYS A 292 12.99 12.25 -6.42
C CYS A 292 12.19 13.44 -6.97
N VAL A 293 11.44 13.23 -8.06
CA VAL A 293 10.75 14.30 -8.78
C VAL A 293 9.37 13.84 -9.26
N SER A 294 8.36 14.66 -9.02
CA SER A 294 6.99 14.43 -9.51
C SER A 294 6.90 14.41 -11.04
N SER A 295 6.26 13.38 -11.62
CA SER A 295 6.07 13.27 -13.08
C SER A 295 5.16 14.39 -13.63
N GLY A 296 4.19 14.84 -12.83
CA GLY A 296 3.24 15.91 -13.12
C GLY A 296 1.78 15.46 -13.17
N ASN A 297 0.85 16.40 -13.39
CA ASN A 297 -0.58 16.24 -13.11
C ASN A 297 -1.43 16.62 -14.35
N GLU A 298 -1.05 16.15 -15.53
CA GLU A 298 -1.68 16.51 -16.82
C GLU A 298 -2.21 15.30 -17.62
N ASN A 299 -2.08 14.07 -17.11
CA ASN A 299 -2.33 12.82 -17.84
C ASN A 299 -1.58 12.77 -19.19
N SER A 300 -0.27 13.01 -19.13
CA SER A 300 0.62 13.19 -20.29
C SER A 300 2.06 12.75 -19.99
N SER A 301 3.01 12.98 -20.90
CA SER A 301 4.43 12.64 -20.68
C SER A 301 5.05 13.39 -19.48
N PRO A 302 6.03 12.81 -18.76
CA PRO A 302 6.63 13.44 -17.59
C PRO A 302 7.29 14.80 -17.87
N LYS A 303 7.22 15.69 -16.86
CA LYS A 303 7.83 17.03 -16.89
C LYS A 303 9.32 17.00 -16.59
N TYR A 304 9.99 18.13 -16.77
CA TYR A 304 11.39 18.32 -16.38
C TYR A 304 11.48 19.05 -15.03
N PRO A 305 12.29 18.59 -14.06
CA PRO A 305 13.44 17.71 -14.27
C PRO A 305 13.13 16.20 -14.29
N SER A 306 11.93 15.75 -13.89
CA SER A 306 11.55 14.33 -13.75
C SER A 306 11.93 13.43 -14.93
N ALA A 307 11.76 13.92 -16.16
CA ALA A 307 12.10 13.22 -17.39
C ALA A 307 13.62 13.14 -17.71
N TYR A 308 14.51 13.57 -16.81
CA TYR A 308 15.96 13.41 -16.97
C TYR A 308 16.43 12.05 -16.45
N ALA A 309 17.35 11.41 -17.18
CA ALA A 309 17.94 10.15 -16.75
C ALA A 309 18.73 10.23 -15.43
N SER A 310 19.06 11.43 -14.93
CA SER A 310 19.69 11.66 -13.64
C SER A 310 18.73 11.81 -12.45
N THR A 311 17.41 11.80 -12.66
CA THR A 311 16.38 11.90 -11.61
C THR A 311 15.53 10.63 -11.51
N VAL A 312 14.88 10.43 -10.36
CA VAL A 312 13.85 9.41 -10.13
C VAL A 312 12.48 10.02 -10.43
N CYS A 313 11.77 9.50 -11.43
CA CYS A 313 10.49 9.98 -11.92
C CYS A 313 9.32 9.29 -11.20
N VAL A 314 8.59 10.05 -10.38
CA VAL A 314 7.56 9.52 -9.49
C VAL A 314 6.16 9.85 -9.98
N GLY A 315 5.35 8.81 -10.23
CA GLY A 315 3.91 8.93 -10.50
C GLY A 315 3.06 8.74 -9.25
N ALA A 316 1.75 8.97 -9.38
CA ALA A 316 0.78 8.84 -8.28
C ALA A 316 -0.23 7.72 -8.53
N ILE A 317 -0.54 6.97 -7.48
CA ILE A 317 -1.70 6.07 -7.36
C ILE A 317 -2.75 6.63 -6.38
N ASN A 318 -3.93 6.03 -6.35
CA ASN A 318 -5.00 6.28 -5.37
C ASN A 318 -5.15 5.11 -4.37
N PRO A 319 -6.04 5.21 -3.35
CA PRO A 319 -6.22 4.15 -2.36
C PRO A 319 -6.68 2.79 -2.91
N SER A 320 -7.09 2.70 -4.18
CA SER A 320 -7.43 1.45 -4.86
C SER A 320 -6.26 0.93 -5.72
N PHE A 321 -5.02 1.34 -5.42
CA PHE A 321 -3.77 1.05 -6.12
C PHE A 321 -3.69 1.45 -7.61
N THR A 322 -4.80 1.85 -8.22
CA THR A 322 -4.86 2.32 -9.61
C THR A 322 -4.16 3.66 -9.80
N ARG A 323 -3.52 3.83 -10.97
CA ARG A 323 -2.85 5.09 -11.33
C ARG A 323 -3.81 6.28 -11.31
N ALA A 324 -3.47 7.29 -10.52
CA ALA A 324 -4.27 8.50 -10.38
C ALA A 324 -4.52 9.16 -11.75
N SER A 325 -5.78 9.47 -12.06
CA SER A 325 -6.20 9.90 -13.40
C SER A 325 -5.53 11.18 -13.95
N PHE A 326 -4.91 11.97 -13.09
CA PHE A 326 -4.10 13.14 -13.47
C PHE A 326 -2.60 12.84 -13.66
N SER A 327 -2.08 11.73 -13.13
CA SER A 327 -0.65 11.41 -13.10
C SER A 327 -0.06 11.45 -14.52
N ASN A 328 1.19 11.89 -14.67
CA ASN A 328 1.92 11.80 -15.93
C ASN A 328 2.62 10.44 -16.04
N TYR A 329 2.76 9.93 -17.26
CA TYR A 329 3.17 8.56 -17.59
C TYR A 329 4.01 8.52 -18.88
N GLY A 330 4.87 7.51 -19.02
CA GLY A 330 5.73 7.29 -20.20
C GLY A 330 7.06 6.59 -19.85
N PRO A 331 7.96 6.39 -20.84
CA PRO A 331 9.16 5.55 -20.69
C PRO A 331 10.29 6.22 -19.87
N GLN A 332 9.97 7.29 -19.13
CA GLN A 332 10.87 7.91 -18.15
C GLN A 332 10.46 7.59 -16.70
N MET A 333 9.36 6.88 -16.49
CA MET A 333 8.89 6.46 -15.17
C MET A 333 9.96 5.67 -14.41
N ASP A 334 9.92 5.76 -13.08
CA ASP A 334 10.71 4.91 -12.18
C ASP A 334 9.82 4.08 -11.29
N VAL A 335 8.98 4.73 -10.50
CA VAL A 335 8.04 4.10 -9.56
C VAL A 335 6.81 5.00 -9.42
N VAL A 336 5.74 4.43 -8.90
CA VAL A 336 4.63 5.19 -8.31
C VAL A 336 4.71 5.19 -6.79
N ALA A 337 4.01 6.13 -6.18
CA ALA A 337 3.68 6.11 -4.76
C ALA A 337 2.28 6.73 -4.56
N PRO A 338 1.69 6.57 -3.37
CA PRO A 338 0.40 7.17 -3.00
C PRO A 338 0.37 8.68 -3.24
N GLY A 339 -0.71 9.18 -3.85
CA GLY A 339 -0.78 10.58 -4.27
C GLY A 339 -2.18 11.14 -4.49
N VAL A 340 -3.19 10.50 -3.91
CA VAL A 340 -4.59 10.97 -3.84
C VAL A 340 -5.04 10.81 -2.40
N ASP A 341 -5.79 11.78 -1.87
CA ASP A 341 -6.25 11.77 -0.48
C ASP A 341 -5.12 11.53 0.55
N VAL A 342 -3.95 12.14 0.33
CA VAL A 342 -2.78 12.02 1.24
C VAL A 342 -2.84 13.09 2.33
N TYR A 343 -2.97 12.66 3.58
CA TYR A 343 -3.01 13.53 4.77
C TYR A 343 -1.60 13.94 5.19
N SER A 344 -1.37 15.24 5.41
CA SER A 344 -0.09 15.70 5.96
C SER A 344 -0.16 17.11 6.57
N THR A 345 0.96 17.51 7.18
CA THR A 345 1.17 18.83 7.78
C THR A 345 0.86 19.99 6.84
N MET A 346 0.38 21.09 7.39
CA MET A 346 0.06 22.34 6.70
C MET A 346 0.45 23.51 7.62
N PRO A 347 0.85 24.68 7.11
CA PRO A 347 1.36 25.75 7.98
C PRO A 347 0.42 26.14 9.13
N THR A 348 1.00 26.34 10.31
CA THR A 348 0.30 26.78 11.54
C THR A 348 -0.28 28.19 11.43
N TYR A 349 0.04 28.91 10.35
CA TYR A 349 -0.42 30.26 10.01
C TYR A 349 -1.01 30.30 8.59
N ALA A 350 -1.86 31.30 8.32
CA ALA A 350 -2.57 31.38 7.05
C ALA A 350 -1.64 31.69 5.86
N VAL A 351 -1.66 30.80 4.86
CA VAL A 351 -0.90 30.82 3.60
C VAL A 351 -1.83 30.85 2.37
N THR A 352 -1.28 30.83 1.15
CA THR A 352 -2.08 30.88 -0.09
C THR A 352 -3.04 29.71 -0.25
N MET A 353 -2.66 28.49 0.15
CA MET A 353 -3.51 27.30 0.04
C MET A 353 -4.75 27.33 0.95
N ASN A 354 -4.78 28.13 2.03
CA ASN A 354 -6.03 28.35 2.78
C ASN A 354 -7.05 29.24 2.03
N GLY A 355 -6.65 29.81 0.89
CA GLY A 355 -7.49 30.65 0.03
C GLY A 355 -8.06 29.91 -1.18
N PHE A 356 -9.05 30.54 -1.84
CA PHE A 356 -9.51 30.09 -3.17
C PHE A 356 -8.32 30.10 -4.17
N PRO A 357 -8.09 29.01 -4.93
CA PRO A 357 -9.03 27.91 -5.19
C PRO A 357 -8.94 26.69 -4.25
N TYR A 358 -7.89 26.57 -3.43
CA TYR A 358 -7.54 25.34 -2.71
C TYR A 358 -8.37 25.12 -1.43
N TYR A 359 -8.63 26.17 -0.66
CA TYR A 359 -9.46 26.15 0.57
C TYR A 359 -8.98 25.23 1.71
N MET A 360 -7.68 24.95 1.75
CA MET A 360 -7.11 23.99 2.69
C MET A 360 -7.13 24.51 4.13
N SER A 361 -7.10 23.60 5.08
CA SER A 361 -7.01 23.84 6.52
C SER A 361 -5.59 24.23 6.94
N GLN A 362 -5.46 24.66 8.19
CA GLN A 362 -4.17 24.93 8.82
C GLN A 362 -3.78 23.72 9.68
N ASN A 363 -2.48 23.59 9.98
CA ASN A 363 -1.87 22.47 10.72
C ASN A 363 -1.88 21.14 9.96
N TYR A 364 -3.02 20.66 9.45
CA TYR A 364 -3.09 19.41 8.67
C TYR A 364 -4.20 19.48 7.62
N ASP A 365 -4.01 18.86 6.45
CA ASP A 365 -5.06 18.63 5.45
C ASP A 365 -4.67 17.56 4.41
N TYR A 366 -5.66 17.11 3.62
CA TYR A 366 -5.48 16.16 2.51
C TYR A 366 -5.04 16.85 1.21
N CYS A 367 -4.09 16.30 0.45
CA CYS A 367 -3.73 16.81 -0.88
C CYS A 367 -3.65 15.71 -1.95
N ASP A 368 -3.99 16.10 -3.18
CA ASP A 368 -3.83 15.28 -4.40
C ASP A 368 -2.66 15.77 -5.26
N GLY A 369 -1.83 14.83 -5.72
CA GLY A 369 -0.87 15.05 -6.79
C GLY A 369 0.30 14.09 -6.80
N THR A 370 0.99 14.02 -7.94
CA THR A 370 2.37 13.48 -8.00
C THR A 370 3.34 14.27 -7.09
N SER A 371 2.92 15.44 -6.62
CA SER A 371 3.55 16.22 -5.55
C SER A 371 3.56 15.55 -4.17
N MET A 372 2.65 14.61 -3.90
CA MET A 372 2.52 13.89 -2.63
C MET A 372 3.22 12.52 -2.71
N ALA A 373 3.12 11.86 -3.87
CA ALA A 373 3.90 10.66 -4.18
C ALA A 373 5.43 10.90 -4.19
N CYS A 374 5.87 12.02 -4.76
CA CYS A 374 7.29 12.39 -4.84
C CYS A 374 8.03 12.40 -3.48
N PRO A 375 7.50 13.02 -2.40
CA PRO A 375 8.11 12.96 -1.08
C PRO A 375 8.09 11.57 -0.43
N MET A 376 7.10 10.71 -0.70
CA MET A 376 7.12 9.33 -0.17
C MET A 376 8.35 8.55 -0.67
N VAL A 377 8.59 8.57 -1.98
CA VAL A 377 9.81 7.98 -2.59
C VAL A 377 11.09 8.64 -2.06
N ALA A 378 11.05 9.94 -1.73
CA ALA A 378 12.19 10.61 -1.09
C ALA A 378 12.44 10.10 0.34
N GLY A 379 11.39 9.76 1.10
CA GLY A 379 11.49 9.09 2.39
C GLY A 379 12.11 7.69 2.27
N VAL A 380 11.67 6.87 1.31
CA VAL A 380 12.28 5.54 1.07
C VAL A 380 13.76 5.66 0.70
N ALA A 381 14.13 6.64 -0.12
CA ALA A 381 15.53 6.94 -0.43
C ALA A 381 16.35 7.34 0.83
N VAL A 382 15.74 8.05 1.78
CA VAL A 382 16.35 8.39 3.07
C VAL A 382 16.58 7.13 3.93
N LEU A 383 15.57 6.28 4.06
CA LEU A 383 15.67 5.00 4.79
C LEU A 383 16.77 4.10 4.21
N LEU A 384 16.90 4.05 2.88
CA LEU A 384 17.97 3.30 2.20
C LEU A 384 19.37 3.83 2.48
N PHE A 385 19.53 5.15 2.62
CA PHE A 385 20.80 5.74 3.07
C PHE A 385 21.07 5.48 4.55
N ASP A 386 20.06 5.36 5.41
CA ASP A 386 20.22 4.95 6.81
C ASP A 386 20.70 3.48 6.88
N LYS A 387 20.08 2.58 6.10
CA LYS A 387 20.54 1.19 5.87
C LYS A 387 21.99 1.13 5.41
N ASN A 388 22.40 1.98 4.47
CA ASN A 388 23.78 2.05 4.02
C ASN A 388 24.20 3.40 3.42
N VAL A 389 24.80 4.25 4.25
CA VAL A 389 25.41 5.56 3.89
C VAL A 389 26.54 5.49 2.84
N SER A 390 26.87 4.30 2.34
CA SER A 390 27.87 4.10 1.28
C SER A 390 27.26 3.82 -0.10
N TYR A 391 25.93 3.71 -0.22
CA TYR A 391 25.29 3.62 -1.53
C TYR A 391 25.52 4.88 -2.35
N SER A 392 25.60 4.71 -3.67
CA SER A 392 25.50 5.78 -4.65
C SER A 392 24.04 6.08 -5.00
N ALA A 393 23.78 7.25 -5.57
CA ALA A 393 22.44 7.63 -6.03
C ALA A 393 21.84 6.63 -7.05
N THR A 394 22.69 6.03 -7.89
CA THR A 394 22.32 4.94 -8.78
C THR A 394 21.90 3.70 -8.00
N GLU A 395 22.71 3.23 -7.04
CA GLU A 395 22.37 2.05 -6.24
C GLU A 395 21.03 2.22 -5.51
N VAL A 396 20.79 3.37 -4.86
CA VAL A 396 19.51 3.67 -4.18
C VAL A 396 18.33 3.61 -5.16
N ARG A 397 18.45 4.21 -6.34
CA ARG A 397 17.42 4.13 -7.39
C ARG A 397 17.17 2.69 -7.86
N THR A 398 18.23 1.91 -8.06
CA THR A 398 18.10 0.49 -8.42
C THR A 398 17.42 -0.32 -7.32
N VAL A 399 17.69 -0.05 -6.03
CA VAL A 399 16.96 -0.73 -4.95
C VAL A 399 15.46 -0.44 -5.06
N MET A 400 15.08 0.85 -5.10
CA MET A 400 13.67 1.25 -5.11
C MET A 400 12.88 0.72 -6.31
N ARG A 401 13.54 0.46 -7.45
CA ARG A 401 12.93 -0.22 -8.61
C ARG A 401 12.81 -1.72 -8.42
N ASN A 402 13.90 -2.38 -8.01
CA ASN A 402 13.96 -3.83 -7.89
C ASN A 402 13.20 -4.39 -6.67
N SER A 403 12.74 -3.51 -5.77
CA SER A 403 11.94 -3.85 -4.59
C SER A 403 10.60 -3.13 -4.58
N ALA A 404 10.15 -2.61 -5.73
CA ALA A 404 8.80 -2.11 -5.86
C ALA A 404 7.82 -3.29 -6.03
N VAL A 405 6.60 -3.13 -5.53
CA VAL A 405 5.48 -4.03 -5.80
C VAL A 405 5.00 -3.74 -7.20
N ASP A 406 5.09 -4.71 -8.09
CA ASP A 406 4.72 -4.54 -9.50
C ASP A 406 3.21 -4.22 -9.64
N LEU A 407 2.85 -3.39 -10.62
CA LEU A 407 1.46 -2.96 -10.83
C LEU A 407 1.18 -2.75 -12.32
N GLY A 408 0.09 -3.36 -12.80
CA GLY A 408 -0.23 -3.40 -14.23
C GLY A 408 0.60 -4.47 -14.96
N SER A 409 0.99 -4.22 -16.20
CA SER A 409 1.74 -5.19 -17.00
C SER A 409 3.10 -5.51 -16.38
N ALA A 410 3.39 -6.81 -16.21
CA ALA A 410 4.58 -7.31 -15.52
C ALA A 410 5.91 -6.67 -15.99
N GLY A 411 6.73 -6.30 -15.01
CA GLY A 411 8.06 -5.73 -15.18
C GLY A 411 8.05 -4.20 -15.28
N PHE A 412 8.61 -3.66 -16.37
CA PHE A 412 8.60 -2.21 -16.58
C PHE A 412 7.48 -1.81 -17.55
N ASP A 413 6.54 -1.03 -17.04
CA ASP A 413 5.45 -0.48 -17.83
C ASP A 413 5.55 1.08 -17.93
N ASN A 414 4.72 1.69 -18.79
CA ASN A 414 4.74 3.14 -18.98
C ASN A 414 3.91 3.91 -17.95
N TYR A 415 3.01 3.28 -17.21
CA TYR A 415 1.99 3.89 -16.34
C TYR A 415 2.41 3.91 -14.87
N TYR A 416 2.93 2.79 -14.36
CA TYR A 416 3.41 2.58 -12.99
C TYR A 416 4.95 2.59 -12.91
N GLY A 417 5.65 2.25 -14.00
CA GLY A 417 7.12 2.22 -14.04
C GLY A 417 7.61 0.84 -13.68
N TYR A 418 8.37 0.71 -12.59
CA TYR A 418 8.69 -0.58 -11.95
C TYR A 418 7.68 -0.93 -10.83
N GLY A 419 6.50 -0.28 -10.81
CA GLY A 419 5.48 -0.48 -9.76
C GLY A 419 5.56 0.50 -8.58
N LEU A 420 4.86 0.15 -7.51
CA LEU A 420 4.74 0.89 -6.26
C LEU A 420 5.99 0.75 -5.39
N VAL A 421 6.59 1.87 -5.00
CA VAL A 421 7.75 1.85 -4.09
C VAL A 421 7.37 1.16 -2.78
N ASN A 422 8.22 0.25 -2.29
CA ASN A 422 8.00 -0.45 -1.03
C ASN A 422 9.27 -0.38 -0.16
N ALA A 423 9.13 0.20 1.03
CA ALA A 423 10.21 0.50 1.96
C ALA A 423 10.71 -0.75 2.68
N TYR A 424 9.81 -1.60 3.18
CA TYR A 424 10.17 -2.87 3.81
C TYR A 424 11.00 -3.76 2.87
N SER A 425 10.51 -4.03 1.66
CA SER A 425 11.22 -4.80 0.64
C SER A 425 12.59 -4.20 0.28
N ALA A 426 12.67 -2.86 0.14
CA ALA A 426 13.94 -2.17 -0.09
C ALA A 426 14.95 -2.34 1.06
N ILE A 427 14.45 -2.44 2.30
CA ILE A 427 15.22 -2.55 3.53
C ILE A 427 15.57 -4.00 3.89
N VAL A 428 14.68 -4.96 3.69
CA VAL A 428 14.88 -6.38 4.03
C VAL A 428 15.69 -7.09 2.95
N GLY A 429 15.47 -6.73 1.68
CA GLY A 429 16.11 -7.38 0.53
C GLY A 429 17.61 -7.57 0.70
N GLU A 430 18.07 -8.83 0.63
CA GLU A 430 19.49 -9.18 0.49
C GLU A 430 19.95 -8.80 -0.92
N ILE A 431 20.27 -7.53 -1.14
CA ILE A 431 20.67 -7.03 -2.45
C ILE A 431 21.96 -7.73 -2.90
N PRO A 432 21.95 -8.56 -3.97
CA PRO A 432 23.14 -8.75 -4.75
C PRO A 432 23.46 -7.38 -5.35
N ILE A 433 24.56 -6.75 -4.95
CA ILE A 433 24.97 -5.48 -5.59
C ILE A 433 25.40 -5.82 -7.03
N ILE A 434 24.42 -5.79 -7.93
CA ILE A 434 24.56 -5.88 -9.37
C ILE A 434 24.82 -4.44 -9.85
N PRO A 435 26.04 -4.09 -10.30
CA PRO A 435 26.26 -2.82 -10.99
C PRO A 435 25.46 -2.83 -12.29
N GLU A 436 24.91 -1.66 -12.68
CA GLU A 436 23.99 -1.43 -13.81
C GLU A 436 24.14 -2.38 -15.02
N ASP A 437 22.99 -2.70 -15.62
CA ASP A 437 22.76 -3.54 -16.81
C ASP A 437 22.60 -5.07 -16.57
N ILE A 438 21.60 -5.46 -15.76
CA ILE A 438 20.96 -6.78 -15.85
C ILE A 438 19.43 -6.59 -15.91
N ILE A 439 18.82 -7.08 -16.99
CA ILE A 439 17.39 -7.46 -17.03
C ILE A 439 17.34 -8.87 -16.44
N GLU A 440 16.58 -9.08 -15.37
CA GLU A 440 16.23 -10.42 -14.91
C GLU A 440 14.95 -10.85 -15.65
N LEU A 441 15.02 -11.99 -16.32
CA LEU A 441 13.87 -12.71 -16.89
C LEU A 441 13.56 -13.91 -15.97
N PRO A 442 12.31 -14.41 -15.94
CA PRO A 442 11.84 -15.31 -14.88
C PRO A 442 12.58 -16.64 -14.74
N MET A 443 12.42 -17.25 -13.56
CA MET A 443 13.06 -18.51 -13.18
C MET A 443 12.27 -19.74 -13.66
N TYR A 444 12.74 -20.43 -14.70
CA TYR A 444 12.15 -21.72 -15.12
C TYR A 444 12.75 -22.96 -14.40
N GLU A 445 11.92 -23.98 -14.19
CA GLU A 445 12.20 -25.24 -13.45
C GLU A 445 13.19 -26.22 -14.15
N ASP A 446 14.46 -25.85 -14.32
CA ASP A 446 15.52 -26.81 -14.69
C ASP A 446 16.79 -26.72 -13.81
N GLY A 447 17.00 -25.58 -13.14
CA GLY A 447 18.12 -25.35 -12.22
C GLY A 447 19.49 -25.11 -12.88
N THR A 448 19.54 -24.77 -14.18
CA THR A 448 20.78 -24.57 -14.95
C THR A 448 21.14 -23.10 -15.16
N VAL A 449 21.91 -22.53 -14.23
CA VAL A 449 22.45 -21.15 -14.35
C VAL A 449 23.49 -21.01 -15.48
N TYR A 450 23.27 -20.05 -16.40
CA TYR A 450 24.24 -19.58 -17.40
C TYR A 450 24.62 -18.11 -17.19
N ASN A 451 25.86 -17.82 -16.77
CA ASN A 451 26.38 -16.45 -16.74
C ASN A 451 27.07 -16.07 -18.06
N TRP A 452 26.72 -14.91 -18.61
CA TRP A 452 27.51 -14.20 -19.64
C TRP A 452 27.67 -12.72 -19.29
N ILE A 453 28.76 -12.11 -19.75
CA ILE A 453 29.17 -10.74 -19.42
C ILE A 453 29.62 -10.04 -20.71
N ALA A 454 29.08 -8.84 -20.97
CA ALA A 454 29.67 -7.85 -21.87
C ALA A 454 29.98 -6.59 -21.07
N THR A 455 31.16 -6.01 -21.24
CA THR A 455 31.57 -4.80 -20.50
C THR A 455 31.98 -3.69 -21.45
N ASN A 456 31.38 -2.51 -21.27
CA ASN A 456 31.89 -1.23 -21.79
C ASN A 456 32.11 -0.27 -20.62
N SER A 457 33.35 -0.15 -20.13
CA SER A 457 33.71 0.97 -19.25
C SER A 457 35.15 1.42 -19.46
N PRO A 458 35.39 2.71 -19.77
CA PRO A 458 36.74 3.23 -19.93
C PRO A 458 37.37 3.59 -18.58
N TYR A 459 38.66 3.23 -18.41
CA TYR A 459 39.60 3.64 -17.35
C TYR A 459 39.74 2.80 -16.05
N ASN A 460 40.52 1.73 -16.18
CA ASN A 460 41.65 1.37 -15.30
C ASN A 460 41.43 1.06 -13.79
N THR A 461 41.20 -0.25 -13.54
CA THR A 461 41.98 -1.07 -12.58
C THR A 461 41.77 -0.86 -11.06
N VAL A 462 40.92 -1.71 -10.47
CA VAL A 462 41.09 -2.24 -9.10
C VAL A 462 40.99 -3.76 -9.11
N THR A 463 41.72 -4.44 -8.22
CA THR A 463 41.84 -5.92 -8.17
C THR A 463 41.50 -6.47 -6.79
N LYS A 464 40.43 -7.28 -6.68
CA LYS A 464 40.11 -8.30 -5.64
C LYS A 464 38.71 -8.85 -5.98
N THR A 465 38.37 -10.15 -5.99
CA THR A 465 38.78 -11.35 -5.23
C THR A 465 38.38 -11.36 -3.75
N ILE A 466 37.29 -12.07 -3.39
CA ILE A 466 37.15 -13.08 -2.28
C ILE A 466 36.05 -14.12 -2.67
N PHE A 467 36.08 -15.31 -2.05
CA PHE A 467 35.13 -16.47 -2.15
C PHE A 467 33.93 -16.32 -1.16
N ASP A 468 32.85 -17.10 -1.22
CA ASP A 468 32.59 -18.39 -0.48
C ASP A 468 31.10 -18.74 -0.79
N SER A 469 30.69 -19.85 -1.43
CA SER A 469 30.62 -21.29 -1.09
C SER A 469 29.48 -21.74 -0.13
N ARG A 470 28.79 -22.84 -0.55
CA ARG A 470 27.47 -23.38 -0.10
C ARG A 470 26.34 -22.65 -0.85
N THR A 471 25.39 -23.33 -1.51
CA THR A 471 24.65 -24.54 -1.09
C THR A 471 24.95 -25.81 -1.91
N VAL A 472 24.52 -26.98 -1.40
CA VAL A 472 24.69 -28.30 -2.01
C VAL A 472 23.32 -28.91 -2.27
N ILE A 473 22.93 -29.04 -3.53
CA ILE A 473 21.80 -29.91 -3.93
C ILE A 473 22.38 -31.24 -4.45
N LYS A 474 21.91 -32.33 -3.86
CA LYS A 474 22.02 -33.67 -4.45
C LYS A 474 20.72 -33.92 -5.17
N ASN A 475 20.76 -34.47 -6.38
CA ASN A 475 19.63 -35.28 -6.82
C ASN A 475 20.07 -36.64 -7.40
N THR A 476 19.13 -37.58 -7.37
CA THR A 476 19.35 -39.02 -7.50
C THR A 476 19.21 -39.55 -8.94
N GLU A 477 19.53 -40.82 -9.13
CA GLU A 477 19.69 -41.46 -10.44
C GLU A 477 18.39 -41.56 -11.27
N THR A 478 18.35 -40.89 -12.43
CA THR A 478 17.59 -41.35 -13.61
C THR A 478 18.35 -41.01 -14.90
N THR A 479 18.27 -41.88 -15.90
CA THR A 479 19.01 -41.76 -17.17
C THR A 479 18.05 -41.81 -18.35
N SER A 480 17.90 -40.67 -19.03
CA SER A 480 17.35 -40.53 -20.38
C SER A 480 18.30 -39.66 -21.21
N ILE A 481 18.17 -39.72 -22.53
CA ILE A 481 19.07 -39.09 -23.49
C ILE A 481 18.36 -37.85 -24.02
N LEU A 482 18.93 -36.67 -23.79
CA LEU A 482 18.52 -35.45 -24.49
C LEU A 482 19.32 -35.35 -25.79
N ASP A 483 18.61 -35.29 -26.91
CA ASP A 483 19.14 -34.86 -28.20
C ASP A 483 19.11 -33.32 -28.29
N SER A 484 19.92 -32.77 -29.20
CA SER A 484 20.02 -31.36 -29.63
C SER A 484 19.20 -30.28 -28.90
N VAL A 485 19.85 -29.55 -27.98
CA VAL A 485 19.45 -28.16 -27.64
C VAL A 485 20.06 -27.20 -28.67
N ASN A 486 19.20 -26.48 -29.40
CA ASN A 486 19.61 -25.28 -30.14
C ASN A 486 19.76 -24.13 -29.14
N LEU A 487 20.92 -23.47 -29.12
CA LEU A 487 21.09 -22.25 -28.33
C LEU A 487 20.64 -21.06 -29.20
N ALA A 488 19.56 -20.41 -28.76
CA ALA A 488 18.89 -19.31 -29.45
C ALA A 488 19.74 -18.03 -29.54
N ARG A 489 19.14 -16.97 -30.10
CA ARG A 489 19.74 -15.66 -30.41
C ARG A 489 20.54 -15.07 -29.24
N THR A 490 21.56 -14.29 -29.56
CA THR A 490 22.19 -13.35 -28.62
C THR A 490 21.81 -11.93 -29.01
N ASP A 491 21.49 -11.09 -28.04
CA ASP A 491 21.16 -9.68 -28.29
C ASP A 491 22.32 -8.89 -28.92
N PRO A 492 22.00 -7.94 -29.80
CA PRO A 492 22.99 -7.06 -30.41
C PRO A 492 23.53 -6.03 -29.41
N ILE A 493 24.85 -6.00 -29.21
CA ILE A 493 25.49 -4.93 -28.41
C ILE A 493 25.45 -3.62 -29.20
N ASP A 494 24.73 -2.60 -28.72
CA ASP A 494 24.77 -1.25 -29.28
C ASP A 494 26.10 -0.53 -28.99
N LEU A 495 26.57 0.24 -29.97
CA LEU A 495 27.83 0.98 -29.96
C LEU A 495 27.63 2.47 -30.28
N THR A 496 26.41 3.00 -30.15
CA THR A 496 26.05 4.43 -30.34
C THR A 496 27.01 5.41 -29.66
N ASP A 497 27.46 5.11 -28.44
CA ASP A 497 28.39 5.95 -27.67
C ASP A 497 29.89 5.60 -27.83
N TRP A 498 30.26 4.68 -28.72
CA TRP A 498 31.67 4.31 -28.89
C TRP A 498 32.48 5.43 -29.56
N ASP A 499 33.48 5.94 -28.83
CA ASP A 499 34.32 7.08 -29.24
C ASP A 499 35.21 6.83 -30.48
N GLY A 500 35.39 5.57 -30.87
CA GLY A 500 36.27 5.13 -31.95
C GLY A 500 37.76 5.18 -31.63
N GLU A 501 38.15 5.54 -30.39
CA GLU A 501 39.54 5.54 -29.93
C GLU A 501 39.86 4.32 -29.04
N THR A 502 38.85 3.71 -28.41
CA THR A 502 39.01 2.66 -27.39
C THR A 502 39.03 1.22 -27.98
N ASN A 503 39.98 0.37 -27.54
CA ASN A 503 40.03 -1.06 -27.89
C ASN A 503 38.95 -1.86 -27.16
N ILE A 504 38.15 -2.65 -27.89
CA ILE A 504 37.15 -3.57 -27.29
C ILE A 504 37.82 -4.92 -26.99
N THR A 505 37.61 -5.45 -25.78
CA THR A 505 38.08 -6.79 -25.37
C THR A 505 36.90 -7.58 -24.82
N VAL A 506 36.63 -8.75 -25.39
CA VAL A 506 35.53 -9.63 -25.00
C VAL A 506 36.09 -10.87 -24.33
N HIS A 507 35.54 -11.23 -23.17
CA HIS A 507 35.95 -12.40 -22.38
C HIS A 507 34.88 -13.48 -22.49
N PHE A 508 35.25 -14.65 -23.01
CA PHE A 508 34.36 -15.79 -23.11
C PHE A 508 34.66 -16.79 -22.00
N ILE A 509 33.69 -17.04 -21.11
CA ILE A 509 33.83 -17.94 -19.97
C ILE A 509 32.90 -19.13 -20.16
N PHE A 510 33.42 -20.36 -20.02
CA PHE A 510 32.62 -21.57 -20.18
C PHE A 510 33.02 -22.67 -19.19
N ARG A 511 32.03 -23.46 -18.75
CA ARG A 511 32.19 -24.54 -17.76
C ARG A 511 32.10 -25.91 -18.42
N CYS A 512 33.15 -26.72 -18.31
CA CYS A 512 33.09 -28.10 -18.77
C CYS A 512 32.55 -29.02 -17.65
N THR A 513 31.32 -29.51 -17.81
CA THR A 513 30.61 -30.38 -16.84
C THR A 513 30.93 -31.87 -16.99
N SER A 514 31.56 -32.30 -18.09
CA SER A 514 31.79 -33.70 -18.43
C SER A 514 33.26 -34.10 -18.45
N ASN A 515 33.61 -35.16 -17.71
CA ASN A 515 34.93 -35.81 -17.78
C ASN A 515 35.12 -36.70 -19.05
N TYR A 516 34.17 -36.69 -19.99
CA TYR A 516 34.15 -37.56 -21.18
C TYR A 516 33.68 -36.83 -22.47
N ALA A 517 34.06 -35.56 -22.66
CA ALA A 517 33.87 -34.88 -23.95
C ALA A 517 34.96 -35.30 -24.96
N SER A 518 34.66 -36.29 -25.82
CA SER A 518 35.56 -36.67 -26.92
C SER A 518 35.31 -35.85 -28.19
N SER A 519 36.14 -34.81 -28.37
CA SER A 519 36.58 -34.28 -29.67
C SER A 519 35.57 -33.74 -30.68
N SER A 520 35.05 -32.51 -30.48
CA SER A 520 34.78 -31.54 -31.56
C SER A 520 34.32 -30.16 -31.04
N VAL A 521 35.24 -29.19 -30.94
CA VAL A 521 34.91 -27.75 -30.86
C VAL A 521 35.96 -26.98 -31.64
N THR A 522 35.59 -26.36 -32.77
CA THR A 522 36.37 -25.30 -33.45
C THR A 522 35.57 -24.62 -34.55
N ASN A 523 35.02 -23.44 -34.28
CA ASN A 523 35.22 -22.19 -35.04
C ASN A 523 34.33 -21.09 -34.44
N PHE A 524 34.89 -19.89 -34.22
CA PHE A 524 34.15 -18.71 -33.77
C PHE A 524 34.01 -17.72 -34.93
N ARG A 525 32.84 -17.07 -35.04
CA ARG A 525 32.54 -16.01 -36.02
C ARG A 525 32.02 -14.76 -35.29
N LEU A 526 32.38 -13.59 -35.81
CA LEU A 526 31.86 -12.29 -35.37
C LEU A 526 31.45 -11.47 -36.60
N GLY A 527 30.30 -10.80 -36.50
CA GLY A 527 29.77 -9.87 -37.50
C GLY A 527 29.46 -8.49 -36.92
N PHE A 528 29.32 -7.50 -37.80
CA PHE A 528 28.91 -6.13 -37.50
C PHE A 528 27.73 -5.75 -38.41
N TYR A 529 26.75 -5.02 -37.87
CA TYR A 529 25.52 -4.63 -38.57
C TYR A 529 25.21 -3.13 -38.38
N ASP A 530 24.51 -2.52 -39.34
CA ASP A 530 24.00 -1.13 -39.31
C ASP A 530 22.50 -1.18 -39.62
N SER A 531 21.66 -0.64 -38.75
CA SER A 531 20.19 -0.75 -38.88
C SER A 531 19.59 -0.01 -40.07
N ASN A 532 20.36 0.83 -40.76
CA ASN A 532 19.88 1.60 -41.92
C ASN A 532 20.31 1.02 -43.28
N SER A 533 20.90 -0.18 -43.32
CA SER A 533 21.22 -0.85 -44.59
C SER A 533 21.17 -2.38 -44.48
N SER A 534 20.51 -3.03 -45.44
CA SER A 534 20.46 -4.50 -45.58
C SER A 534 21.78 -5.14 -46.08
N GLU A 535 22.93 -4.47 -45.92
CA GLU A 535 24.24 -5.00 -46.33
C GLU A 535 25.15 -5.40 -45.15
N PHE A 536 25.67 -6.63 -45.18
CA PHE A 536 26.71 -7.11 -44.26
C PHE A 536 28.03 -6.32 -44.40
N LEU A 537 28.34 -5.48 -43.41
CA LEU A 537 29.48 -4.54 -43.51
C LEU A 537 30.89 -5.17 -43.35
N ARG A 538 31.03 -6.34 -42.68
CA ARG A 538 32.22 -7.24 -42.75
C ARG A 538 32.07 -8.52 -41.92
N LEU A 539 32.72 -9.59 -42.38
CA LEU A 539 32.77 -10.90 -41.72
C LEU A 539 34.20 -11.23 -41.25
N PHE A 540 34.40 -11.48 -39.96
CA PHE A 540 35.70 -11.94 -39.42
C PHE A 540 35.66 -13.42 -39.06
N SER A 541 36.66 -14.18 -39.53
CA SER A 541 36.89 -15.57 -39.10
C SER A 541 38.24 -15.69 -38.40
N ILE A 542 38.22 -16.17 -37.15
CA ILE A 542 39.44 -16.39 -36.36
C ILE A 542 40.06 -17.73 -36.75
N SER A 543 40.74 -17.76 -37.89
CA SER A 543 41.63 -18.87 -38.25
C SER A 543 42.98 -18.69 -37.58
N GLN A 544 43.26 -19.46 -36.51
CA GLN A 544 44.63 -19.59 -35.99
C GLN A 544 45.52 -20.28 -37.04
N ASN A 545 46.17 -19.46 -37.86
CA ASN A 545 47.18 -19.89 -38.82
C ASN A 545 48.49 -20.29 -38.12
N ASN A 546 48.52 -21.47 -37.49
CA ASN A 546 49.76 -22.12 -37.09
C ASN A 546 50.13 -23.27 -38.02
N ARG A 547 51.19 -23.06 -38.81
CA ARG A 547 51.74 -24.07 -39.72
C ARG A 547 52.40 -25.19 -38.93
N GLN A 548 51.98 -26.43 -39.22
CA GLN A 548 52.61 -27.69 -38.83
C GLN A 548 52.58 -28.04 -37.32
N GLY A 549 51.64 -28.93 -36.97
CA GLY A 549 51.66 -29.67 -35.71
C GLY A 549 50.28 -29.75 -35.11
N GLN A 550 49.67 -30.96 -35.13
CA GLN A 550 48.51 -31.23 -34.29
C GLN A 550 48.88 -30.96 -32.83
N THR A 551 48.14 -30.08 -32.18
CA THR A 551 48.13 -29.99 -30.72
C THR A 551 46.71 -30.31 -30.28
N TRP A 552 46.51 -31.53 -29.82
CA TRP A 552 45.25 -31.92 -29.18
C TRP A 552 45.24 -31.26 -27.81
N ILE A 553 44.16 -30.57 -27.45
CA ILE A 553 43.90 -30.28 -26.03
C ILE A 553 43.32 -31.57 -25.44
N SER A 554 44.18 -32.36 -24.80
CA SER A 554 43.78 -33.56 -24.05
C SER A 554 44.15 -33.39 -22.59
N GLY A 555 43.13 -33.48 -21.72
CA GLY A 555 43.26 -33.22 -20.29
C GLY A 555 42.79 -31.81 -19.88
N MET A 556 41.53 -31.48 -20.18
CA MET A 556 40.80 -30.48 -19.41
C MET A 556 40.26 -31.21 -18.17
N ASP A 557 40.66 -30.76 -16.98
CA ASP A 557 40.01 -31.17 -15.72
C ASP A 557 38.72 -30.36 -15.56
N SER A 558 37.68 -30.94 -14.95
CA SER A 558 36.37 -30.31 -14.75
C SER A 558 36.46 -28.94 -14.05
N GLY A 559 35.95 -27.88 -14.69
CA GLY A 559 35.96 -26.52 -14.15
C GLY A 559 35.64 -25.43 -15.17
N TRP A 560 35.57 -24.19 -14.70
CA TRP A 560 35.44 -22.97 -15.50
C TRP A 560 36.74 -22.66 -16.25
N GLN A 561 36.64 -22.16 -17.48
CA GLN A 561 37.74 -21.72 -18.35
C GLN A 561 37.40 -20.36 -18.99
N GLU A 562 38.42 -19.55 -19.27
CA GLU A 562 38.29 -18.19 -19.81
C GLU A 562 39.12 -18.02 -21.09
N VAL A 563 38.56 -17.34 -22.10
CA VAL A 563 39.20 -17.02 -23.38
C VAL A 563 39.02 -15.54 -23.71
N GLU A 564 40.12 -14.80 -23.76
CA GLU A 564 40.17 -13.36 -24.07
C GLU A 564 40.33 -13.10 -25.58
N LEU A 565 39.51 -12.21 -26.15
CA LEU A 565 39.61 -11.74 -27.53
C LEU A 565 39.63 -10.20 -27.61
N THR A 566 40.77 -9.63 -28.01
CA THR A 566 40.96 -8.17 -28.18
C THR A 566 40.86 -7.72 -29.63
N VAL A 567 39.90 -6.85 -29.95
CA VAL A 567 39.80 -6.16 -31.24
C VAL A 567 40.62 -4.87 -31.17
N ASN A 568 41.62 -4.73 -32.06
CA ASN A 568 42.60 -3.63 -31.99
C ASN A 568 42.32 -2.50 -32.98
N ASN A 569 42.36 -1.27 -32.49
CA ASN A 569 41.96 -0.05 -33.17
C ASN A 569 42.90 0.36 -34.34
N THR A 570 42.70 -0.25 -35.53
CA THR A 570 43.46 0.14 -36.75
C THR A 570 42.68 0.10 -38.07
N ILE A 571 41.36 -0.18 -38.05
CA ILE A 571 40.59 -0.48 -39.27
C ILE A 571 39.31 0.37 -39.41
N PHE A 572 38.76 0.90 -38.32
CA PHE A 572 37.45 1.58 -38.33
C PHE A 572 37.60 3.11 -38.36
N GLY A 573 36.76 3.77 -39.16
CA GLY A 573 36.54 5.21 -39.15
C GLY A 573 35.18 5.49 -38.54
N LYS A 574 34.98 6.71 -38.00
CA LYS A 574 33.76 7.08 -37.28
C LYS A 574 32.51 6.84 -38.14
N PHE A 575 31.65 5.93 -37.71
CA PHE A 575 30.34 5.67 -38.31
C PHE A 575 29.33 6.75 -37.89
N ALA A 576 28.21 6.84 -38.59
CA ALA A 576 27.16 7.82 -38.36
C ALA A 576 25.79 7.14 -38.48
N GLY A 577 25.44 6.39 -37.44
CA GLY A 577 24.25 5.53 -37.36
C GLY A 577 24.43 4.50 -36.24
N THR A 578 23.32 3.94 -35.76
CA THR A 578 23.27 2.84 -34.76
C THR A 578 24.00 1.63 -35.33
N THR A 579 24.99 1.10 -34.60
CA THR A 579 25.88 0.02 -35.11
C THR A 579 25.99 -1.08 -34.07
N TYR A 580 25.74 -2.32 -34.49
CA TYR A 580 25.58 -3.46 -33.58
C TYR A 580 26.65 -4.55 -33.77
N LEU A 581 26.93 -5.30 -32.70
CA LEU A 581 27.84 -6.46 -32.69
C LEU A 581 27.08 -7.78 -32.46
N HIS A 582 27.24 -8.76 -33.37
CA HIS A 582 26.69 -10.12 -33.19
C HIS A 582 27.80 -11.20 -33.17
N PRO A 583 27.88 -12.02 -32.11
CA PRO A 583 28.53 -13.32 -32.15
C PRO A 583 27.60 -14.38 -32.77
N THR A 584 28.15 -15.39 -33.46
CA THR A 584 27.38 -16.56 -33.91
C THR A 584 28.15 -17.85 -33.66
N PHE A 585 27.47 -18.84 -33.08
CA PHE A 585 27.96 -20.21 -32.91
C PHE A 585 27.49 -21.08 -34.07
N GLY A 586 28.28 -22.10 -34.44
CA GLY A 586 27.92 -22.99 -35.55
C GLY A 586 28.64 -24.32 -35.49
N PHE A 587 27.89 -25.39 -35.19
CA PHE A 587 28.37 -26.77 -35.24
C PHE A 587 28.21 -27.34 -36.65
N GLY A 588 29.24 -27.15 -37.48
CA GLY A 588 29.21 -27.57 -38.88
C GLY A 588 29.54 -29.05 -39.10
N ASP A 589 28.52 -29.92 -39.16
CA ASP A 589 28.63 -31.30 -39.67
C ASP A 589 28.00 -31.45 -41.07
N GLY A 590 28.63 -30.82 -42.08
CA GLY A 590 28.16 -30.87 -43.46
C GLY A 590 29.21 -30.42 -44.48
N TRP A 591 29.84 -31.36 -45.20
CA TRP A 591 30.85 -31.06 -46.21
C TRP A 591 30.22 -30.88 -47.61
N SER A 592 30.26 -29.66 -48.17
CA SER A 592 30.41 -29.52 -49.62
C SER A 592 31.24 -28.28 -49.98
N TYR A 593 32.10 -28.41 -51.00
CA TYR A 593 32.98 -27.36 -51.50
C TYR A 593 32.49 -26.92 -52.88
N ASN A 594 32.39 -25.60 -53.12
CA ASN A 594 32.78 -25.01 -54.40
C ASN A 594 33.32 -23.58 -54.20
N TRP A 595 34.31 -23.21 -55.00
CA TRP A 595 35.02 -21.93 -54.91
C TRP A 595 34.38 -20.89 -55.82
N HIS A 596 34.34 -19.62 -55.38
CA HIS A 596 34.73 -18.52 -56.25
C HIS A 596 35.52 -17.43 -55.49
N GLN A 597 36.52 -16.86 -56.15
CA GLN A 597 37.39 -15.81 -55.58
C GLN A 597 36.89 -14.42 -55.93
N THR A 598 36.90 -13.50 -54.97
CA THR A 598 37.05 -12.06 -55.29
C THR A 598 37.90 -11.36 -54.22
N THR A 599 39.11 -10.97 -54.61
CA THR A 599 39.93 -9.94 -53.93
C THR A 599 39.22 -8.59 -53.91
N TYR A 600 39.52 -7.70 -52.94
CA TYR A 600 40.17 -6.39 -53.18
C TYR A 600 40.56 -5.61 -51.88
N LEU A 601 41.83 -5.16 -51.83
CA LEU A 601 42.44 -4.02 -51.11
C LEU A 601 42.19 -3.71 -49.61
N ASP A 602 43.23 -3.93 -48.80
CA ASP A 602 43.57 -3.09 -47.63
C ASP A 602 44.33 -1.81 -48.06
N SER A 603 44.14 -0.69 -47.35
CA SER A 603 45.15 0.38 -47.31
C SER A 603 45.09 1.27 -46.06
N LEU A 604 46.04 1.08 -45.14
CA LEU A 604 46.50 2.13 -44.23
C LEU A 604 48.03 2.07 -44.10
N ASN A 605 48.70 3.23 -44.14
CA ASN A 605 50.17 3.34 -44.21
C ASN A 605 50.73 4.05 -42.97
N ILE A 606 51.78 3.50 -42.36
CA ILE A 606 52.71 4.23 -41.47
C ILE A 606 54.15 3.97 -41.92
N THR A 607 54.97 5.02 -41.93
CA THR A 607 56.38 5.04 -42.37
C THR A 607 57.06 6.29 -41.77
N ILE A 608 58.35 6.42 -41.44
CA ILE A 608 59.59 5.63 -41.67
C ILE A 608 60.60 5.94 -40.54
N GLU A 609 61.56 5.06 -40.24
CA GLU A 609 62.95 5.51 -40.01
C GLU A 609 63.94 4.76 -40.92
N THR A 610 65.00 5.45 -41.37
CA THR A 610 65.70 5.15 -42.62
C THR A 610 67.15 4.65 -42.41
N PRO A 611 67.81 4.13 -43.47
CA PRO A 611 68.54 5.04 -44.38
C PRO A 611 68.33 4.70 -45.87
N GLY A 612 67.74 5.63 -46.65
CA GLY A 612 67.45 5.39 -48.08
C GLY A 612 67.21 6.62 -48.99
N GLY A 613 66.42 7.62 -48.56
CA GLY A 613 66.05 8.81 -49.37
C GLY A 613 64.97 8.53 -50.44
N LEU A 614 64.19 9.50 -50.94
CA LEU A 614 64.16 10.97 -50.82
C LEU A 614 62.70 11.47 -51.06
N ARG A 615 62.25 12.49 -50.30
CA ARG A 615 61.57 13.77 -50.70
C ARG A 615 60.55 13.79 -51.87
N ASP A 616 59.54 14.66 -51.95
CA ASP A 616 58.82 15.64 -51.09
C ASP A 616 57.40 15.72 -51.77
N PHE A 617 56.26 16.10 -51.17
CA PHE A 617 55.88 17.43 -50.67
C PHE A 617 54.55 17.38 -49.87
N ASP A 618 53.71 18.44 -49.90
CA ASP A 618 52.52 18.72 -49.07
C ASP A 618 51.45 19.48 -49.93
N TRP A 619 50.13 19.22 -49.75
CA TRP A 619 49.11 20.31 -49.72
C TRP A 619 47.70 19.96 -49.18
N SER A 620 46.91 21.03 -48.98
CA SER A 620 45.74 21.13 -48.09
C SER A 620 44.41 21.54 -48.76
N ARG A 621 43.27 21.21 -48.11
CA ARG A 621 41.91 21.84 -48.16
C ARG A 621 41.43 22.51 -49.47
N GLY A 622 40.27 22.07 -49.97
CA GLY A 622 39.47 22.80 -50.95
C GLY A 622 38.03 22.26 -51.05
N ASP A 623 37.08 23.17 -50.87
CA ASP A 623 35.63 23.08 -51.12
C ASP A 623 35.28 22.95 -52.61
N GLY A 624 34.14 22.31 -52.93
CA GLY A 624 33.52 22.45 -54.27
C GLY A 624 32.67 21.29 -54.79
N THR A 625 31.36 21.48 -54.79
CA THR A 625 30.40 20.85 -55.72
C THR A 625 30.77 21.10 -57.20
N MET A 626 30.54 20.16 -58.12
CA MET A 626 30.37 20.49 -59.54
C MET A 626 29.75 19.38 -60.41
N ASP A 627 28.68 19.74 -61.13
CA ASP A 627 28.16 19.05 -62.33
C ASP A 627 29.16 19.08 -63.51
N LEU A 628 29.00 18.14 -64.46
CA LEU A 628 28.74 18.38 -65.91
C LEU A 628 29.34 17.36 -66.91
N GLU A 629 28.42 16.79 -67.70
CA GLU A 629 28.47 16.54 -69.15
C GLU A 629 29.53 15.67 -69.85
N TRP A 630 29.01 14.88 -70.81
CA TRP A 630 29.69 13.91 -71.67
C TRP A 630 30.16 14.48 -73.02
N ARG A 631 31.25 13.93 -73.59
CA ARG A 631 31.61 14.03 -75.03
C ARG A 631 32.39 12.78 -75.52
N GLY A 632 31.84 12.04 -76.50
CA GLY A 632 32.55 10.97 -77.24
C GLY A 632 33.53 11.49 -78.33
N PRO A 633 33.81 10.76 -79.45
CA PRO A 633 33.35 9.40 -79.86
C PRO A 633 34.44 8.50 -80.55
N LEU A 634 34.08 7.27 -81.01
CA LEU A 634 34.37 6.65 -82.36
C LEU A 634 34.70 5.11 -82.43
N ASN A 635 33.89 4.37 -83.22
CA ASN A 635 34.25 3.28 -84.20
C ASN A 635 34.78 1.89 -83.70
N TRP A 636 34.52 0.70 -84.33
CA TRP A 636 33.96 0.30 -85.65
C TRP A 636 33.64 -1.24 -85.81
N ASN A 637 32.78 -1.62 -86.79
CA ASN A 637 32.69 -2.88 -87.60
C ASN A 637 32.12 -4.24 -87.05
N VAL A 638 31.50 -5.19 -87.83
CA VAL A 638 30.66 -5.25 -89.09
C VAL A 638 30.30 -6.73 -89.54
N THR A 639 29.28 -6.94 -90.41
CA THR A 639 28.96 -8.05 -91.42
C THR A 639 27.99 -9.29 -91.19
N GLU A 640 26.88 -9.34 -92.01
CA GLU A 640 26.27 -10.47 -92.84
C GLU A 640 25.62 -11.75 -92.19
N TYR A 641 24.62 -12.53 -92.72
CA TYR A 641 23.76 -12.55 -93.96
C TYR A 641 22.54 -13.58 -93.98
N HIS A 642 21.47 -13.32 -94.79
CA HIS A 642 20.63 -14.24 -95.65
C HIS A 642 19.32 -15.06 -95.24
N ILE A 643 18.14 -14.44 -95.45
CA ILE A 643 16.88 -14.80 -96.22
C ILE A 643 16.47 -16.27 -96.60
N GLU A 644 15.19 -16.68 -96.33
CA GLU A 644 14.15 -17.14 -97.34
C GLU A 644 12.68 -17.25 -96.78
N LYS A 645 11.67 -17.58 -97.63
CA LYS A 645 10.25 -17.11 -97.58
C LYS A 645 9.18 -18.21 -97.84
N ILE A 646 7.93 -18.07 -97.35
CA ILE A 646 6.65 -18.62 -97.94
C ILE A 646 5.38 -17.87 -97.41
N VAL A 647 4.17 -18.18 -97.93
CA VAL A 647 2.93 -17.32 -97.96
C VAL A 647 1.63 -18.12 -97.76
N ASP A 648 0.60 -17.56 -97.08
CA ASP A 648 -0.89 -17.67 -97.27
C ASP A 648 -1.64 -17.26 -95.95
N THR A 649 -2.97 -17.02 -95.84
CA THR A 649 -3.94 -16.09 -96.50
C THR A 649 -5.24 -15.99 -95.66
N ASP A 650 -6.07 -14.96 -95.93
CA ASP A 650 -7.50 -14.74 -95.55
C ASP A 650 -7.82 -14.37 -94.07
N TRP A 651 -8.51 -13.27 -93.66
CA TRP A 651 -9.72 -12.50 -94.07
C TRP A 651 -11.10 -13.05 -93.60
N GLU A 652 -11.73 -12.40 -92.58
CA GLU A 652 -13.00 -11.62 -92.69
C GLU A 652 -13.81 -11.45 -91.35
N ASN A 653 -14.48 -10.27 -91.20
CA ASN A 653 -15.75 -10.01 -90.47
C ASN A 653 -15.78 -9.98 -88.90
N LEU A 654 -16.63 -9.20 -88.17
CA LEU A 654 -17.61 -8.12 -88.49
C LEU A 654 -18.04 -7.29 -87.23
N THR A 655 -17.98 -5.96 -87.30
CA THR A 655 -18.92 -4.91 -86.77
C THR A 655 -19.66 -5.01 -85.40
N SER A 656 -19.32 -4.06 -84.50
CA SER A 656 -20.19 -3.07 -83.78
C SER A 656 -21.49 -3.47 -83.02
N LEU A 657 -21.62 -3.00 -81.76
CA LEU A 657 -22.68 -2.05 -81.34
C LEU A 657 -22.35 -1.33 -80.00
N SER A 658 -23.29 -0.54 -79.45
CA SER A 658 -23.02 0.56 -78.49
C SER A 658 -23.80 0.50 -77.15
N HIS A 659 -23.12 0.87 -76.06
CA HIS A 659 -23.59 1.71 -74.91
C HIS A 659 -24.96 1.42 -74.26
N THR A 660 -24.99 0.98 -72.98
CA THR A 660 -25.36 1.77 -71.76
C THR A 660 -25.71 0.86 -70.57
N GLY A 661 -25.22 1.19 -69.37
CA GLY A 661 -25.99 1.10 -68.12
C GLY A 661 -25.71 -0.06 -67.15
N ASP A 662 -25.07 0.31 -66.03
CA ASP A 662 -25.32 -0.10 -64.63
C ASP A 662 -25.05 -1.56 -64.14
N ASN A 663 -24.49 -1.59 -62.92
CA ASN A 663 -24.06 -2.69 -62.05
C ASN A 663 -24.91 -3.99 -62.04
N GLU A 664 -24.24 -5.14 -61.90
CA GLU A 664 -24.28 -5.98 -60.68
C GLU A 664 -23.40 -7.27 -60.82
N THR A 665 -22.76 -7.63 -59.70
CA THR A 665 -22.24 -8.97 -59.29
C THR A 665 -21.38 -9.84 -60.21
N LEU A 666 -20.21 -10.21 -59.67
CA LEU A 666 -19.44 -11.41 -60.03
C LEU A 666 -20.29 -12.69 -59.89
N GLN A 667 -20.13 -13.61 -60.85
CA GLN A 667 -20.33 -15.04 -60.60
C GLN A 667 -19.41 -15.83 -61.53
N THR A 668 -18.54 -16.64 -60.94
CA THR A 668 -17.51 -17.45 -61.62
C THR A 668 -18.12 -18.62 -62.40
N TYR A 669 -17.43 -19.03 -63.48
CA TYR A 669 -17.53 -20.38 -64.05
C TYR A 669 -16.30 -20.67 -64.92
N HIS A 670 -15.32 -21.38 -64.35
CA HIS A 670 -14.32 -22.08 -65.14
C HIS A 670 -14.95 -23.30 -65.83
N ASP A 671 -14.51 -23.62 -67.04
CA ASP A 671 -14.39 -25.04 -67.42
C ASP A 671 -13.33 -25.27 -68.52
N SER A 672 -12.20 -25.82 -68.07
CA SER A 672 -11.28 -26.76 -68.73
C SER A 672 -11.00 -26.67 -70.25
N ASN A 673 -9.70 -26.52 -70.57
CA ASN A 673 -8.83 -27.52 -71.23
C ASN A 673 -7.75 -26.82 -72.08
N GLY A 674 -6.46 -26.99 -71.74
CA GLY A 674 -5.33 -26.64 -72.62
C GLY A 674 -5.28 -27.49 -73.91
N PRO A 675 -4.18 -27.53 -74.70
CA PRO A 675 -2.79 -27.46 -74.20
C PRO A 675 -1.73 -26.87 -75.18
N LEU A 676 -0.45 -27.09 -74.84
CA LEU A 676 0.74 -27.22 -75.72
C LEU A 676 1.61 -25.98 -75.99
N PHE A 677 2.78 -26.00 -75.35
CA PHE A 677 4.11 -25.77 -75.94
C PHE A 677 4.13 -25.55 -77.47
N GLY A 678 4.60 -24.37 -77.89
CA GLY A 678 4.92 -24.10 -79.27
C GLY A 678 5.66 -22.78 -79.47
N GLU A 679 6.99 -22.79 -79.41
CA GLU A 679 7.81 -21.67 -79.89
C GLU A 679 7.46 -21.30 -81.35
N PRO A 680 7.48 -19.99 -81.69
CA PRO A 680 8.00 -19.59 -82.99
C PRO A 680 8.79 -18.26 -82.99
N PHE A 681 10.11 -18.39 -83.10
CA PHE A 681 11.03 -17.54 -83.85
C PHE A 681 10.46 -16.51 -84.88
N HIS A 682 11.02 -15.29 -84.84
CA HIS A 682 11.04 -14.18 -85.85
C HIS A 682 9.73 -13.38 -86.06
N TYR A 683 9.74 -12.06 -86.34
CA TYR A 683 10.66 -11.26 -87.17
C TYR A 683 10.81 -9.79 -86.71
N ARG A 684 12.04 -9.26 -86.67
CA ARG A 684 12.29 -7.80 -86.63
C ARG A 684 12.16 -7.22 -88.05
N VAL A 685 11.14 -6.38 -88.30
CA VAL A 685 10.93 -5.73 -89.61
C VAL A 685 11.64 -4.37 -89.67
N CYS A 686 12.85 -4.34 -90.22
CA CYS A 686 13.47 -3.08 -90.64
C CYS A 686 12.84 -2.60 -91.97
N ALA A 687 12.02 -1.55 -91.92
CA ALA A 687 11.38 -0.96 -93.09
C ALA A 687 12.10 0.31 -93.59
N GLU A 688 13.21 0.15 -94.33
CA GLU A 688 13.65 1.18 -95.29
C GLU A 688 13.12 0.86 -96.69
N ASN A 689 12.13 1.63 -97.18
CA ASN A 689 12.13 2.25 -98.51
C ASN A 689 10.80 3.02 -98.78
N ASP A 690 10.93 4.31 -99.08
CA ASP A 690 9.86 5.19 -99.57
C ASP A 690 9.10 4.64 -100.81
N VAL A 691 7.75 4.70 -100.80
CA VAL A 691 6.96 5.50 -101.78
C VAL A 691 5.58 5.84 -101.16
N GLY A 692 5.36 7.12 -100.82
CA GLY A 692 4.25 7.56 -99.97
C GLY A 692 2.83 7.67 -100.56
N ILE A 693 1.93 8.20 -99.71
CA ILE A 693 0.77 9.07 -100.03
C ILE A 693 0.42 9.87 -98.75
N ASN A 694 0.11 11.15 -98.90
CA ASN A 694 -0.28 12.16 -97.87
C ASN A 694 -0.83 11.65 -96.52
N GLY A 695 -0.07 11.87 -95.44
CA GLY A 695 -0.49 11.79 -94.03
C GLY A 695 0.68 12.17 -93.12
N SER A 696 0.41 12.72 -91.93
CA SER A 696 1.43 13.17 -90.96
C SER A 696 2.61 12.21 -90.76
N TRP A 697 3.82 12.75 -90.64
CA TRP A 697 4.92 12.05 -89.96
C TRP A 697 4.75 12.26 -88.45
N THR A 698 4.27 11.26 -87.73
CA THR A 698 4.69 11.09 -86.33
C THR A 698 6.08 10.47 -86.38
N TYR A 699 7.04 11.09 -85.69
CA TYR A 699 8.25 10.38 -85.31
C TYR A 699 7.82 9.47 -84.17
N LEU A 700 7.96 8.16 -84.35
CA LEU A 700 8.02 7.24 -83.21
C LEU A 700 9.23 7.69 -82.39
N HIS A 701 8.97 8.32 -81.26
CA HIS A 701 9.96 8.49 -80.21
C HIS A 701 9.76 7.35 -79.23
N GLU A 702 10.90 6.94 -78.70
CA GLU A 702 11.16 6.15 -77.50
C GLU A 702 12.36 6.93 -76.91
N ARG A 703 12.37 7.15 -75.59
CA ARG A 703 13.15 8.27 -74.99
C ARG A 703 14.12 7.84 -73.92
N ASP A 704 13.76 6.79 -73.20
CA ASP A 704 14.47 6.13 -72.11
C ASP A 704 15.23 4.88 -72.61
N GLY A 705 14.64 4.10 -73.51
CA GLY A 705 15.32 3.05 -74.28
C GLY A 705 14.85 1.62 -74.02
N ASP A 706 13.66 1.42 -73.47
CA ASP A 706 13.11 0.10 -73.10
C ASP A 706 12.63 -0.71 -74.32
N GLY A 707 11.94 -0.05 -75.26
CA GLY A 707 11.27 -0.65 -76.42
C GLY A 707 9.81 -0.23 -76.60
N LEU A 708 9.20 0.40 -75.59
CA LEU A 708 7.89 1.05 -75.66
C LEU A 708 8.05 2.40 -76.38
N ILE A 709 6.96 2.96 -76.92
CA ILE A 709 7.01 4.24 -77.64
C ILE A 709 6.19 5.29 -76.91
N ASP A 710 6.52 6.57 -77.07
CA ASP A 710 5.77 7.75 -76.58
C ASP A 710 4.25 7.59 -76.61
N ASP A 711 3.71 7.10 -77.74
CA ASP A 711 2.28 6.96 -77.99
C ASP A 711 1.65 5.72 -77.28
N LEU A 712 2.46 4.78 -76.79
CA LEU A 712 2.09 3.61 -75.98
C LEU A 712 2.32 3.86 -74.49
N GLU A 713 3.42 4.50 -74.08
CA GLU A 713 3.64 4.97 -72.70
C GLU A 713 2.46 5.87 -72.26
N ASP A 714 2.08 6.85 -73.09
CA ASP A 714 0.88 7.70 -72.87
C ASP A 714 -0.46 6.91 -72.89
N PHE A 715 -0.48 5.64 -73.33
CA PHE A 715 -1.67 4.78 -73.36
C PHE A 715 -1.75 3.82 -72.15
N TYR A 716 -0.63 3.20 -71.76
CA TYR A 716 -0.53 2.33 -70.60
C TYR A 716 -0.39 3.12 -69.29
N GLY A 717 0.06 4.37 -69.36
CA GLY A 717 0.16 5.30 -68.23
C GLY A 717 1.57 5.53 -67.72
N THR A 718 2.57 4.92 -68.37
CA THR A 718 3.96 4.81 -67.89
C THR A 718 4.80 6.05 -68.20
N ASP A 719 5.94 6.24 -67.52
CA ASP A 719 6.76 7.47 -67.67
C ASP A 719 7.84 7.32 -68.73
N LYS A 720 7.55 7.89 -69.91
CA LYS A 720 8.42 8.18 -71.09
C LYS A 720 9.78 8.86 -70.88
N TYR A 721 10.35 8.80 -69.69
CA TYR A 721 11.72 9.17 -69.37
C TYR A 721 12.38 8.18 -68.40
N ASN A 722 11.70 7.10 -68.03
CA ASN A 722 12.07 6.11 -67.05
C ASN A 722 11.64 4.72 -67.55
N ASN A 723 12.62 3.90 -67.93
CA ASN A 723 12.43 2.61 -68.61
C ASN A 723 11.87 1.48 -67.72
N ASP A 724 11.27 1.82 -66.58
CA ASP A 724 11.03 0.96 -65.40
C ASP A 724 10.20 1.84 -64.44
N THR A 725 8.90 1.94 -64.70
CA THR A 725 8.07 3.05 -64.18
C THR A 725 7.76 2.97 -62.69
N ASP A 726 7.51 1.77 -62.15
CA ASP A 726 7.27 1.52 -60.72
C ASP A 726 8.55 1.19 -59.94
N GLY A 727 9.60 0.73 -60.61
CA GLY A 727 10.93 0.52 -60.02
C GLY A 727 11.21 -0.93 -59.61
N ASP A 728 10.48 -1.90 -60.15
CA ASP A 728 10.61 -3.33 -59.83
C ASP A 728 11.89 -3.99 -60.39
N MET A 729 12.56 -3.34 -61.35
CA MET A 729 13.74 -3.79 -62.13
C MET A 729 13.44 -4.62 -63.40
N ILE A 730 12.18 -4.77 -63.81
CA ILE A 730 11.78 -5.09 -65.18
C ILE A 730 11.69 -3.75 -65.94
N ASN A 731 11.01 -3.72 -67.08
CA ASN A 731 10.88 -2.53 -67.92
C ASN A 731 9.52 -2.56 -68.58
N ASP A 732 8.88 -1.38 -68.70
CA ASP A 732 7.50 -1.23 -69.16
C ASP A 732 7.18 -2.10 -70.41
N TYR A 733 8.10 -2.15 -71.37
CA TYR A 733 7.96 -2.99 -72.56
C TYR A 733 7.89 -4.50 -72.26
N ASP A 734 8.82 -5.03 -71.48
CA ASP A 734 8.84 -6.47 -71.14
C ASP A 734 7.70 -6.85 -70.20
N GLU A 735 7.28 -5.98 -69.28
CA GLU A 735 6.08 -6.20 -68.47
C GLU A 735 4.84 -6.35 -69.35
N ILE A 736 4.54 -5.35 -70.20
CA ILE A 736 3.34 -5.35 -71.05
C ILE A 736 3.35 -6.49 -72.09
N PHE A 737 4.51 -6.83 -72.66
CA PHE A 737 4.60 -7.69 -73.85
C PHE A 737 5.33 -9.02 -73.69
N THR A 738 6.12 -9.19 -72.63
CA THR A 738 6.86 -10.43 -72.33
C THR A 738 6.22 -11.17 -71.15
N TYR A 739 5.90 -10.48 -70.05
CA TYR A 739 5.47 -11.08 -68.78
C TYR A 739 3.97 -10.92 -68.48
N ASN A 740 3.29 -9.95 -69.10
CA ASN A 740 1.89 -9.58 -68.88
C ASN A 740 1.60 -8.97 -67.49
N THR A 741 2.62 -8.49 -66.80
CA THR A 741 2.52 -7.77 -65.53
C THR A 741 2.07 -6.31 -65.70
N ASN A 742 1.90 -5.58 -64.59
CA ASN A 742 1.35 -4.23 -64.55
C ASN A 742 2.44 -3.15 -64.30
N PRO A 743 2.87 -2.40 -65.33
CA PRO A 743 4.01 -1.45 -65.31
C PRO A 743 3.74 -0.12 -64.59
N LEU A 744 2.93 -0.18 -63.54
CA LEU A 744 2.57 0.88 -62.62
C LEU A 744 2.45 0.34 -61.18
N ASN A 745 2.81 -0.92 -60.95
CA ASN A 745 2.64 -1.63 -59.69
C ASN A 745 3.71 -2.73 -59.58
N ILE A 746 4.67 -2.51 -58.69
CA ILE A 746 5.83 -3.36 -58.40
C ILE A 746 5.52 -4.82 -57.99
N ASP A 747 4.27 -5.10 -57.64
CA ASP A 747 3.71 -6.35 -57.11
C ASP A 747 2.32 -6.50 -57.76
N SER A 748 2.21 -7.32 -58.82
CA SER A 748 1.11 -7.25 -59.79
C SER A 748 -0.20 -7.88 -59.32
N ASP A 749 -0.16 -8.91 -58.48
CA ASP A 749 -1.34 -9.57 -57.88
C ASP A 749 -1.58 -9.14 -56.42
N GLY A 750 -0.56 -8.70 -55.69
CA GLY A 750 -0.66 -8.08 -54.36
C GLY A 750 -0.31 -9.03 -53.21
N ASP A 751 0.50 -10.06 -53.45
CA ASP A 751 0.87 -11.09 -52.47
C ASP A 751 2.04 -10.69 -51.55
N GLY A 752 2.78 -9.63 -51.90
CA GLY A 752 3.95 -9.12 -51.18
C GLY A 752 5.30 -9.45 -51.83
N LEU A 753 5.34 -10.25 -52.89
CA LEU A 753 6.49 -10.39 -53.78
C LEU A 753 6.46 -9.32 -54.86
N ILE A 754 7.64 -8.99 -55.39
CA ILE A 754 7.75 -8.09 -56.53
C ILE A 754 7.91 -8.92 -57.79
N ASP A 755 7.27 -8.51 -58.90
CA ASP A 755 7.21 -9.26 -60.16
C ASP A 755 8.60 -9.75 -60.62
N TRP A 756 9.63 -8.93 -60.41
CA TRP A 756 11.01 -9.29 -60.70
C TRP A 756 11.55 -10.49 -59.90
N LEU A 757 11.24 -10.57 -58.60
CA LEU A 757 11.66 -11.69 -57.74
C LEU A 757 10.97 -12.98 -58.17
N GLU A 758 9.69 -12.92 -58.45
CA GLU A 758 8.91 -14.02 -58.97
C GLU A 758 9.46 -14.55 -60.28
N ILE A 759 9.56 -13.70 -61.30
CA ILE A 759 9.98 -14.08 -62.66
C ILE A 759 11.42 -14.63 -62.70
N PHE A 760 12.34 -14.06 -61.91
CA PHE A 760 13.78 -14.31 -62.05
C PHE A 760 14.43 -15.09 -60.90
N TYR A 761 13.77 -15.25 -59.76
CA TYR A 761 14.34 -15.87 -58.56
C TYR A 761 13.51 -17.03 -58.00
N TYR A 762 12.20 -16.84 -57.75
CA TYR A 762 11.32 -17.86 -57.16
C TYR A 762 10.61 -18.75 -58.21
N PHE A 763 10.36 -18.22 -59.41
CA PHE A 763 9.70 -18.87 -60.55
C PHE A 763 8.19 -19.15 -60.39
N THR A 764 7.52 -18.31 -59.59
CA THR A 764 6.06 -18.17 -59.44
C THR A 764 5.42 -17.43 -60.64
N ASP A 765 4.09 -17.29 -60.67
CA ASP A 765 3.34 -16.57 -61.72
C ASP A 765 2.83 -15.20 -61.21
N PRO A 766 3.45 -14.06 -61.61
CA PRO A 766 3.25 -12.71 -61.04
C PRO A 766 1.93 -12.04 -61.45
N ASN A 767 0.87 -12.83 -61.52
CA ASN A 767 -0.51 -12.43 -61.80
C ASN A 767 -1.50 -13.36 -61.07
N ASN A 768 -1.03 -14.12 -60.09
CA ASN A 768 -1.71 -15.22 -59.41
C ASN A 768 -1.01 -15.46 -58.06
N ASP A 769 -1.61 -14.91 -57.03
CA ASP A 769 -1.20 -14.86 -55.62
C ASP A 769 -0.90 -16.22 -54.95
N ASP A 770 -1.32 -17.34 -55.54
CA ASP A 770 -1.16 -18.73 -55.05
C ASP A 770 -0.80 -19.65 -56.24
N SER A 771 0.50 -19.78 -56.54
CA SER A 771 1.05 -20.38 -57.76
C SER A 771 0.79 -21.88 -57.91
N ASP A 772 0.61 -22.60 -56.81
CA ASP A 772 0.39 -24.06 -56.83
C ASP A 772 -1.04 -24.50 -56.45
N SER A 773 -1.85 -23.56 -55.98
CA SER A 773 -3.27 -23.67 -55.65
C SER A 773 -3.60 -24.45 -54.37
N ASP A 774 -2.84 -24.23 -53.30
CA ASP A 774 -3.07 -24.82 -51.97
C ASP A 774 -3.75 -23.90 -50.94
N LEU A 775 -3.94 -22.62 -51.30
CA LEU A 775 -4.57 -21.52 -50.55
C LEU A 775 -3.64 -20.71 -49.62
N ILE A 776 -2.33 -20.96 -49.60
CA ILE A 776 -1.34 -20.05 -49.01
C ILE A 776 -0.78 -19.12 -50.12
N PRO A 777 -0.55 -17.82 -49.88
CA PRO A 777 0.04 -16.94 -50.90
C PRO A 777 1.55 -17.11 -51.07
N ASP A 778 2.06 -17.01 -52.30
CA ASP A 778 3.48 -17.25 -52.62
C ASP A 778 4.43 -16.38 -51.76
N GLY A 779 4.06 -15.11 -51.54
CA GLY A 779 4.80 -14.17 -50.71
C GLY A 779 4.79 -14.49 -49.22
N PHE A 780 3.73 -15.11 -48.70
CA PHE A 780 3.70 -15.63 -47.34
C PHE A 780 4.65 -16.83 -47.24
N GLU A 781 4.53 -17.78 -48.16
CA GLU A 781 5.41 -18.96 -48.22
C GLU A 781 6.90 -18.59 -48.27
N ILE A 782 7.27 -17.59 -49.08
CA ILE A 782 8.66 -17.13 -49.17
C ILE A 782 9.15 -16.43 -47.89
N ILE A 783 8.27 -15.78 -47.13
CA ILE A 783 8.62 -15.16 -45.83
C ILE A 783 8.90 -16.24 -44.78
N TYR A 784 8.02 -17.25 -44.68
CA TYR A 784 8.11 -18.35 -43.71
C TYR A 784 9.03 -19.50 -44.18
N GLY A 785 9.45 -19.51 -45.45
CA GLY A 785 10.41 -20.47 -45.99
C GLY A 785 9.82 -21.79 -46.49
N LEU A 786 8.51 -21.81 -46.80
CA LEU A 786 7.82 -22.85 -47.55
C LEU A 786 8.23 -22.80 -49.05
N ASP A 787 7.72 -23.72 -49.89
CA ASP A 787 8.06 -23.83 -51.32
C ASP A 787 6.81 -23.55 -52.19
N PRO A 788 6.63 -22.33 -52.75
CA PRO A 788 5.41 -21.87 -53.46
C PRO A 788 5.15 -22.51 -54.84
N LEU A 789 5.58 -23.75 -54.98
CA LEU A 789 5.46 -24.63 -56.13
C LEU A 789 5.18 -26.09 -55.68
N ASN A 790 4.82 -26.33 -54.41
CA ASN A 790 4.80 -27.62 -53.73
C ASN A 790 3.51 -28.05 -52.99
N ALA A 791 2.44 -27.25 -52.87
CA ALA A 791 1.04 -27.64 -52.58
C ALA A 791 0.76 -28.74 -51.51
N THR A 792 1.71 -29.04 -50.63
CA THR A 792 1.67 -30.19 -49.70
C THR A 792 2.25 -29.84 -48.34
N ASP A 793 3.16 -28.87 -48.30
CA ASP A 793 3.62 -28.11 -47.15
C ASP A 793 2.46 -27.39 -46.46
N ALA A 794 1.45 -26.86 -47.16
CA ALA A 794 0.20 -26.38 -46.52
C ALA A 794 -0.55 -27.43 -45.67
N SER A 795 -0.13 -28.71 -45.70
CA SER A 795 -0.64 -29.78 -44.84
C SER A 795 0.43 -30.44 -43.96
N ASP A 796 1.62 -29.86 -43.93
CA ASP A 796 2.61 -30.10 -42.89
C ASP A 796 2.28 -29.20 -41.67
N ASP A 797 2.86 -29.58 -40.54
CA ASP A 797 2.60 -29.17 -39.16
C ASP A 797 4.03 -29.14 -38.55
N PRO A 798 4.74 -27.98 -38.57
CA PRO A 798 6.19 -27.95 -38.39
C PRO A 798 6.69 -27.97 -36.94
N ASP A 799 5.87 -27.48 -36.00
CA ASP A 799 6.11 -27.35 -34.57
C ASP A 799 5.40 -28.42 -33.72
N GLU A 800 4.44 -29.16 -34.29
CA GLU A 800 3.70 -30.28 -33.70
C GLU A 800 2.58 -29.87 -32.71
N ASP A 801 1.96 -28.69 -32.87
CA ASP A 801 0.81 -28.20 -32.08
C ASP A 801 -0.52 -28.93 -32.43
N GLY A 802 -0.75 -29.20 -33.72
CA GLY A 802 -1.93 -29.87 -34.25
C GLY A 802 -2.76 -29.06 -35.25
N LEU A 803 -2.41 -27.79 -35.48
CA LEU A 803 -2.80 -27.02 -36.66
C LEU A 803 -1.94 -27.44 -37.87
N THR A 804 -2.22 -26.85 -39.02
CA THR A 804 -1.40 -27.01 -40.23
C THR A 804 -1.04 -25.63 -40.77
N ASN A 805 0.04 -25.53 -41.54
CA ASN A 805 0.50 -24.26 -42.14
C ASN A 805 -0.63 -23.42 -42.79
N LEU A 806 -1.67 -24.06 -43.35
CA LEU A 806 -2.85 -23.39 -43.90
C LEU A 806 -3.87 -22.95 -42.83
N GLU A 807 -4.09 -23.74 -41.78
CA GLU A 807 -4.96 -23.39 -40.65
C GLU A 807 -4.34 -22.22 -39.86
N GLU A 808 -3.03 -22.27 -39.59
CA GLU A 808 -2.25 -21.19 -38.98
C GLU A 808 -2.25 -19.92 -39.84
N HIS A 809 -2.01 -20.03 -41.16
CA HIS A 809 -2.15 -18.88 -42.07
C HIS A 809 -3.55 -18.23 -42.04
N LEU A 810 -4.60 -19.01 -41.77
CA LEU A 810 -5.98 -18.52 -41.71
C LEU A 810 -6.35 -17.90 -40.34
N LEU A 811 -5.67 -18.31 -39.27
CA LEU A 811 -5.80 -17.76 -37.91
C LEU A 811 -4.90 -16.51 -37.74
N GLY A 812 -3.68 -16.58 -38.26
CA GLY A 812 -2.65 -15.54 -38.21
C GLY A 812 -1.43 -15.88 -37.34
N THR A 813 -1.36 -17.11 -36.83
CA THR A 813 -0.36 -17.64 -35.89
C THR A 813 0.98 -17.96 -36.59
N ASP A 814 2.05 -18.24 -35.83
CA ASP A 814 3.40 -18.46 -36.41
C ASP A 814 3.70 -19.96 -36.62
N LEU A 815 3.88 -20.33 -37.89
CA LEU A 815 4.20 -21.67 -38.45
C LEU A 815 5.37 -22.45 -37.82
N PHE A 816 6.03 -21.90 -36.81
CA PHE A 816 7.17 -22.50 -36.12
C PHE A 816 7.20 -22.21 -34.60
N ASP A 817 6.17 -21.58 -34.04
CA ASP A 817 6.00 -21.34 -32.60
C ASP A 817 4.60 -21.85 -32.19
N PRO A 818 4.51 -22.98 -31.46
CA PRO A 818 3.24 -23.67 -31.19
C PRO A 818 2.40 -22.98 -30.08
N ASP A 819 2.74 -21.76 -29.72
CA ASP A 819 2.27 -20.98 -28.56
C ASP A 819 2.55 -19.51 -28.95
N THR A 820 1.58 -18.88 -29.59
CA THR A 820 1.76 -17.60 -30.30
C THR A 820 1.83 -16.38 -29.36
N ASP A 821 1.27 -16.46 -28.15
CA ASP A 821 1.27 -15.38 -27.16
C ASP A 821 2.06 -15.67 -25.86
N ASP A 822 2.79 -16.79 -25.81
CA ASP A 822 3.69 -17.23 -24.72
C ASP A 822 2.95 -17.58 -23.39
N ASP A 823 1.69 -18.06 -23.45
CA ASP A 823 0.82 -18.32 -22.29
C ASP A 823 0.96 -19.74 -21.67
N LEU A 824 1.65 -20.66 -22.34
CA LEU A 824 1.84 -22.10 -22.03
C LEU A 824 0.70 -23.06 -22.44
N LEU A 825 -0.39 -22.56 -23.03
CA LEU A 825 -1.31 -23.31 -23.87
C LEU A 825 -0.70 -23.40 -25.29
N ASN A 826 -1.42 -23.97 -26.26
CA ASN A 826 -0.93 -24.04 -27.64
C ASN A 826 -2.07 -23.74 -28.58
N ASP A 827 -1.81 -22.98 -29.64
CA ASP A 827 -2.78 -22.47 -30.60
C ASP A 827 -3.79 -23.56 -31.08
N GLY A 828 -3.30 -24.79 -31.25
CA GLY A 828 -4.09 -25.96 -31.56
C GLY A 828 -5.01 -26.47 -30.44
N ASP A 829 -4.58 -26.52 -29.18
CA ASP A 829 -5.46 -26.81 -28.04
C ASP A 829 -6.43 -25.65 -27.77
N GLU A 830 -6.02 -24.41 -28.00
CA GLU A 830 -6.88 -23.23 -27.93
C GLU A 830 -8.05 -23.29 -28.93
N GLU A 831 -7.80 -23.24 -30.24
CA GLU A 831 -8.88 -23.23 -31.25
C GLU A 831 -9.69 -24.56 -31.29
N LEU A 832 -9.13 -25.69 -30.83
CA LEU A 832 -9.77 -27.01 -30.96
C LEU A 832 -10.29 -27.64 -29.66
N VAL A 833 -9.82 -27.23 -28.49
CA VAL A 833 -10.14 -27.84 -27.19
C VAL A 833 -10.78 -26.85 -26.21
N TYR A 834 -10.14 -25.71 -25.96
CA TYR A 834 -10.54 -24.75 -24.91
C TYR A 834 -11.41 -23.60 -25.44
N PHE A 835 -11.16 -23.15 -26.68
CA PHE A 835 -11.83 -22.06 -27.40
C PHE A 835 -11.50 -20.64 -26.90
N THR A 836 -10.27 -20.47 -26.43
CA THR A 836 -9.56 -19.22 -26.12
C THR A 836 -9.08 -18.50 -27.40
N ASP A 837 -8.43 -17.33 -27.30
CA ASP A 837 -7.90 -16.56 -28.46
C ASP A 837 -6.36 -16.60 -28.48
N PRO A 838 -5.69 -17.27 -29.45
CA PRO A 838 -4.22 -17.43 -29.54
C PRO A 838 -3.36 -16.16 -29.75
N PHE A 839 -3.86 -15.02 -29.30
CA PHE A 839 -3.20 -13.71 -29.32
C PHE A 839 -3.54 -12.87 -28.07
N ASP A 840 -4.21 -13.46 -27.08
CA ASP A 840 -4.71 -12.84 -25.85
C ASP A 840 -4.53 -13.87 -24.72
N ASN A 841 -3.36 -13.84 -24.09
CA ASN A 841 -2.83 -14.81 -23.13
C ASN A 841 -3.59 -14.92 -21.78
N ASP A 842 -4.79 -14.33 -21.71
CA ASP A 842 -5.73 -14.19 -20.60
C ASP A 842 -7.08 -13.82 -21.26
N THR A 843 -7.87 -14.83 -21.64
CA THR A 843 -9.03 -14.68 -22.54
C THR A 843 -10.23 -14.03 -21.84
N ASP A 844 -10.46 -14.29 -20.54
CA ASP A 844 -11.58 -13.71 -19.78
C ASP A 844 -11.21 -12.46 -18.96
N THR A 845 -9.92 -12.13 -18.90
CA THR A 845 -9.34 -10.87 -18.38
C THR A 845 -9.35 -10.75 -16.86
N ASP A 846 -9.00 -11.83 -16.18
CA ASP A 846 -9.04 -11.99 -14.72
C ASP A 846 -7.66 -11.87 -14.00
N ASP A 847 -6.59 -11.64 -14.78
CA ASP A 847 -5.17 -11.60 -14.40
C ASP A 847 -4.52 -13.00 -14.13
N LEU A 848 -5.14 -14.11 -14.58
CA LEU A 848 -4.55 -15.46 -14.71
C LEU A 848 -4.36 -15.83 -16.20
N LEU A 849 -3.40 -16.72 -16.52
CA LEU A 849 -3.14 -17.12 -17.91
C LEU A 849 -3.94 -18.38 -18.26
N ASP A 850 -4.54 -18.45 -19.47
CA ASP A 850 -5.35 -19.59 -19.91
C ASP A 850 -4.58 -20.94 -19.77
N GLY A 851 -3.28 -20.94 -20.08
CA GLY A 851 -2.37 -22.07 -19.88
C GLY A 851 -2.12 -22.42 -18.41
N GLU A 852 -2.03 -21.44 -17.51
CA GLU A 852 -1.89 -21.68 -16.06
C GLU A 852 -3.18 -22.19 -15.43
N GLU A 853 -4.32 -21.63 -15.82
CA GLU A 853 -5.65 -22.13 -15.48
C GLU A 853 -5.81 -23.60 -15.86
N VAL A 854 -5.56 -23.94 -17.12
CA VAL A 854 -5.76 -25.28 -17.66
C VAL A 854 -4.76 -26.30 -17.11
N HIS A 855 -3.51 -25.90 -16.81
CA HIS A 855 -2.44 -26.83 -16.41
C HIS A 855 -2.10 -26.84 -14.91
N THR A 856 -2.35 -25.76 -14.19
CA THR A 856 -2.02 -25.59 -12.77
C THR A 856 -3.26 -25.62 -11.88
N TYR A 857 -4.22 -24.72 -12.12
CA TYR A 857 -5.35 -24.48 -11.19
C TYR A 857 -6.58 -25.35 -11.47
N SER A 858 -6.78 -25.75 -12.73
CA SER A 858 -7.94 -26.52 -13.24
C SER A 858 -9.27 -25.74 -13.26
N THR A 859 -9.20 -24.43 -13.44
CA THR A 859 -10.28 -23.46 -13.71
C THR A 859 -10.76 -23.54 -15.18
N ASP A 860 -11.71 -22.70 -15.60
CA ASP A 860 -12.26 -22.65 -16.98
C ASP A 860 -11.90 -21.28 -17.62
N PRO A 861 -10.96 -21.21 -18.59
CA PRO A 861 -10.34 -19.96 -19.09
C PRO A 861 -11.25 -19.13 -20.02
N LEU A 862 -12.52 -19.02 -19.63
CA LEU A 862 -13.62 -18.35 -20.31
C LEU A 862 -14.69 -17.83 -19.30
N ASP A 863 -14.43 -17.92 -17.99
CA ASP A 863 -15.34 -17.65 -16.87
C ASP A 863 -14.50 -17.10 -15.70
N ASP A 864 -14.54 -15.78 -15.49
CA ASP A 864 -13.69 -14.98 -14.58
C ASP A 864 -13.92 -15.22 -13.07
N ASP A 865 -14.57 -16.34 -12.70
CA ASP A 865 -15.06 -16.74 -11.37
C ASP A 865 -15.53 -18.21 -11.47
N SER A 866 -14.62 -19.18 -11.29
CA SER A 866 -14.87 -20.61 -11.58
C SER A 866 -15.86 -21.30 -10.63
N ASP A 867 -16.15 -20.73 -9.46
CA ASP A 867 -17.01 -21.34 -8.45
C ASP A 867 -18.25 -20.53 -8.00
N ASP A 868 -18.49 -19.38 -8.64
CA ASP A 868 -19.62 -18.44 -8.46
C ASP A 868 -19.60 -17.67 -7.10
N ASP A 869 -18.43 -17.39 -6.48
CA ASP A 869 -18.29 -16.67 -5.18
C ASP A 869 -18.14 -15.14 -5.28
N THR A 870 -17.77 -14.61 -6.45
CA THR A 870 -17.52 -13.20 -6.78
C THR A 870 -16.13 -12.59 -6.51
N LEU A 871 -15.16 -13.38 -6.05
CA LEU A 871 -13.75 -13.19 -6.41
C LEU A 871 -13.51 -13.71 -7.84
N SER A 872 -12.34 -13.41 -8.40
CA SER A 872 -11.87 -14.02 -9.64
C SER A 872 -10.76 -15.00 -9.37
N ASP A 873 -10.59 -15.99 -10.24
CA ASP A 873 -9.64 -17.07 -10.07
C ASP A 873 -8.19 -16.52 -9.95
N GLY A 874 -7.85 -15.54 -10.78
CA GLY A 874 -6.63 -14.76 -10.71
C GLY A 874 -6.51 -13.88 -9.45
N ALA A 875 -7.61 -13.40 -8.87
CA ALA A 875 -7.55 -12.65 -7.62
C ALA A 875 -7.24 -13.55 -6.42
N GLU A 876 -7.89 -14.71 -6.34
CA GLU A 876 -7.65 -15.76 -5.36
C GLU A 876 -6.21 -16.25 -5.41
N VAL A 877 -5.74 -16.63 -6.60
CA VAL A 877 -4.39 -17.18 -6.81
C VAL A 877 -3.29 -16.15 -6.53
N ASN A 878 -3.43 -14.91 -7.01
CA ASN A 878 -2.35 -13.94 -6.97
C ASN A 878 -2.30 -13.09 -5.69
N PHE A 879 -3.42 -12.92 -4.96
CA PHE A 879 -3.50 -12.03 -3.81
C PHE A 879 -3.91 -12.70 -2.50
N TYR A 880 -4.89 -13.63 -2.53
CA TYR A 880 -5.47 -14.21 -1.31
C TYR A 880 -4.92 -15.61 -0.97
N GLU A 881 -4.16 -16.23 -1.88
CA GLU A 881 -3.64 -17.61 -1.77
C GLU A 881 -4.73 -18.68 -1.53
N THR A 882 -6.00 -18.37 -1.81
CA THR A 882 -7.17 -19.25 -1.70
C THR A 882 -7.27 -20.25 -2.87
N ASN A 883 -8.34 -21.05 -2.93
CA ASN A 883 -8.51 -22.09 -3.95
C ASN A 883 -9.68 -21.78 -4.90
N PRO A 884 -9.42 -21.41 -6.18
CA PRO A 884 -10.40 -20.89 -7.15
C PRO A 884 -11.31 -21.94 -7.77
N ASN A 885 -11.80 -22.84 -6.95
CA ASN A 885 -12.61 -24.00 -7.25
C ASN A 885 -13.42 -24.42 -5.99
N ASN A 886 -13.36 -23.61 -4.93
CA ASN A 886 -13.99 -23.77 -3.63
C ASN A 886 -14.08 -22.43 -2.84
N ALA A 887 -15.10 -21.63 -3.18
CA ALA A 887 -15.79 -20.54 -2.48
C ALA A 887 -15.95 -20.56 -0.93
N ASP A 888 -15.17 -21.33 -0.17
CA ASP A 888 -15.24 -21.53 1.29
C ASP A 888 -13.96 -22.32 1.66
N SER A 889 -12.80 -21.67 1.45
CA SER A 889 -11.47 -22.30 1.34
C SER A 889 -11.02 -23.02 2.61
N ASP A 890 -11.32 -22.47 3.78
CA ASP A 890 -11.03 -23.05 5.09
C ASP A 890 -12.15 -24.00 5.61
N SER A 891 -13.37 -23.89 5.06
CA SER A 891 -14.61 -24.60 5.44
C SER A 891 -15.28 -24.13 6.75
N ASP A 892 -15.10 -22.86 7.10
CA ASP A 892 -15.74 -22.13 8.20
C ASP A 892 -17.26 -21.91 7.97
N GLY A 893 -17.63 -21.50 6.75
CA GLY A 893 -19.02 -21.24 6.33
C GLY A 893 -19.36 -19.79 5.97
N LEU A 894 -18.38 -18.88 5.91
CA LEU A 894 -18.38 -17.73 5.00
C LEU A 894 -17.95 -18.16 3.58
N ASP A 895 -18.00 -17.24 2.62
CA ASP A 895 -17.31 -17.39 1.33
C ASP A 895 -16.10 -16.45 1.25
N ASP A 896 -15.05 -16.84 0.53
CA ASP A 896 -13.76 -16.15 0.49
C ASP A 896 -13.96 -14.66 0.10
N ALA A 897 -14.94 -14.38 -0.78
CA ALA A 897 -15.38 -13.03 -1.13
C ALA A 897 -16.10 -12.25 0.01
N GLU A 898 -16.94 -12.89 0.83
CA GLU A 898 -17.56 -12.28 2.02
C GLU A 898 -16.49 -11.83 3.04
N GLU A 899 -15.42 -12.60 3.20
CA GLU A 899 -14.31 -12.30 4.11
C GLU A 899 -13.42 -11.15 3.60
N VAL A 900 -13.08 -11.15 2.31
CA VAL A 900 -12.23 -10.12 1.71
C VAL A 900 -12.91 -8.74 1.62
N TYR A 901 -14.19 -8.68 1.19
CA TYR A 901 -14.81 -7.42 0.77
C TYR A 901 -15.60 -6.66 1.84
N SER A 902 -15.53 -7.11 3.09
CA SER A 902 -16.44 -6.74 4.18
C SER A 902 -17.86 -7.22 3.90
N GLY A 903 -18.13 -8.43 4.36
CA GLY A 903 -19.32 -9.23 4.07
C GLY A 903 -20.64 -8.65 4.58
N THR A 904 -21.67 -9.50 4.66
CA THR A 904 -23.00 -9.02 5.07
C THR A 904 -23.11 -8.64 6.56
N ASP A 905 -22.10 -8.97 7.33
CA ASP A 905 -21.84 -8.65 8.75
C ASP A 905 -21.10 -7.31 8.96
N GLY A 906 -20.13 -7.00 8.09
CA GLY A 906 -19.25 -5.83 8.15
C GLY A 906 -17.84 -6.10 8.69
N TYR A 907 -17.39 -7.36 8.76
CA TYR A 907 -16.03 -7.73 9.19
C TYR A 907 -15.16 -8.14 8.00
N ILE A 908 -13.83 -8.11 8.15
CA ILE A 908 -12.86 -8.59 7.15
C ILE A 908 -11.91 -9.54 7.88
N THR A 909 -11.86 -10.78 7.43
CA THR A 909 -11.16 -11.92 8.03
C THR A 909 -10.16 -12.52 7.03
N ASP A 910 -9.37 -13.54 7.43
CA ASP A 910 -8.44 -14.22 6.52
C ASP A 910 -9.11 -15.50 5.96
N PRO A 911 -9.44 -15.58 4.65
CA PRO A 911 -10.16 -16.70 4.05
C PRO A 911 -9.39 -18.04 4.02
N ASN A 912 -8.27 -18.14 4.74
CA ASN A 912 -7.51 -19.35 4.97
C ASN A 912 -7.38 -19.74 6.46
N ASP A 913 -8.01 -19.02 7.41
CA ASP A 913 -7.88 -19.26 8.85
C ASP A 913 -9.25 -19.31 9.57
N ASP A 914 -9.66 -20.51 10.01
CA ASP A 914 -11.03 -20.79 10.49
C ASP A 914 -11.38 -20.24 11.89
N ASP A 915 -10.62 -19.27 12.40
CA ASP A 915 -10.62 -18.73 13.78
C ASP A 915 -9.70 -17.47 13.84
N SER A 916 -10.08 -16.37 13.18
CA SER A 916 -9.21 -15.18 12.93
C SER A 916 -8.67 -14.50 14.19
N ASP A 917 -9.27 -14.71 15.37
CA ASP A 917 -8.83 -14.14 16.64
C ASP A 917 -8.34 -15.17 17.69
N ASP A 918 -8.17 -16.44 17.30
CA ASP A 918 -7.54 -17.53 18.08
C ASP A 918 -8.35 -17.89 19.37
N ASP A 919 -9.65 -17.60 19.39
CA ASP A 919 -10.63 -17.78 20.49
C ASP A 919 -11.14 -19.23 20.61
N GLY A 920 -11.39 -19.88 19.47
CA GLY A 920 -11.92 -21.24 19.37
C GLY A 920 -13.37 -21.35 18.87
N LEU A 921 -14.05 -20.24 18.61
CA LEU A 921 -15.16 -20.15 17.65
C LEU A 921 -14.60 -20.10 16.22
N SER A 922 -15.47 -19.92 15.22
CA SER A 922 -15.04 -19.72 13.82
C SER A 922 -15.77 -18.50 13.27
N ASP A 923 -15.16 -17.80 12.35
CA ASP A 923 -15.60 -16.47 11.92
C ASP A 923 -17.05 -16.48 11.39
N GLY A 924 -17.37 -17.45 10.54
CA GLY A 924 -18.70 -17.75 10.06
C GLY A 924 -19.64 -18.36 11.11
N PHE A 925 -19.14 -19.00 12.18
CA PHE A 925 -19.99 -19.30 13.33
C PHE A 925 -20.39 -18.01 14.05
N GLU A 926 -19.45 -17.09 14.23
CA GLU A 926 -19.67 -15.86 14.97
C GLU A 926 -20.64 -14.93 14.27
N SER A 927 -20.31 -14.55 13.03
CA SER A 927 -21.14 -13.69 12.18
C SER A 927 -22.54 -14.26 11.94
N ASN A 928 -22.69 -15.58 11.77
CA ASN A 928 -23.99 -16.18 11.50
C ASN A 928 -24.79 -16.61 12.75
N THR A 929 -24.16 -16.82 13.92
CA THR A 929 -24.80 -17.52 15.06
C THR A 929 -24.74 -16.81 16.40
N SER A 930 -23.57 -16.39 16.91
CA SER A 930 -23.47 -15.64 18.18
C SER A 930 -23.79 -14.16 17.97
N GLY A 931 -23.31 -13.56 16.88
CA GLY A 931 -23.34 -12.12 16.64
C GLY A 931 -22.18 -11.38 17.31
N THR A 932 -21.12 -12.10 17.68
CA THR A 932 -19.84 -11.59 18.16
C THR A 932 -19.00 -11.07 16.97
N SER A 933 -17.75 -10.68 17.23
CA SER A 933 -16.84 -10.07 16.25
C SER A 933 -15.65 -11.00 16.08
N PRO A 934 -15.43 -11.61 14.89
CA PRO A 934 -14.37 -12.59 14.63
C PRO A 934 -12.96 -11.99 14.53
N LEU A 935 -12.72 -10.89 15.25
CA LEU A 935 -11.52 -10.08 15.27
C LEU A 935 -11.25 -9.55 16.70
N ASN A 936 -12.02 -10.00 17.68
CA ASN A 936 -11.98 -9.56 19.06
C ASN A 936 -12.46 -10.67 20.03
N PRO A 937 -11.53 -11.43 20.63
CA PRO A 937 -11.81 -12.68 21.35
C PRO A 937 -12.28 -12.44 22.80
N ASP A 938 -13.03 -11.36 23.03
CA ASP A 938 -13.54 -10.83 24.32
C ASP A 938 -14.46 -9.65 23.95
N CYS A 939 -15.66 -9.93 23.44
CA CYS A 939 -16.52 -8.95 22.77
C CYS A 939 -17.10 -7.85 23.66
N ASP A 940 -17.30 -8.12 24.94
CA ASP A 940 -17.81 -7.13 25.90
C ASP A 940 -16.72 -6.53 26.82
N GLY A 941 -15.55 -7.19 26.91
CA GLY A 941 -14.37 -6.71 27.62
C GLY A 941 -14.29 -7.13 29.08
N ASP A 942 -15.06 -8.13 29.52
CA ASP A 942 -15.05 -8.66 30.89
C ASP A 942 -13.82 -9.55 31.19
N GLY A 943 -13.19 -10.11 30.14
CA GLY A 943 -11.97 -10.93 30.21
C GLY A 943 -12.19 -12.44 30.32
N LEU A 944 -13.39 -12.95 30.07
CA LEU A 944 -13.61 -14.24 29.41
C LEU A 944 -13.41 -14.08 27.89
N ASN A 945 -13.43 -15.19 27.15
CA ASN A 945 -13.51 -15.15 25.70
C ASN A 945 -14.83 -15.74 25.22
N ASP A 946 -15.29 -15.28 24.07
CA ASP A 946 -16.58 -15.58 23.48
C ASP A 946 -16.81 -17.10 23.35
N TYR A 947 -15.76 -17.89 23.11
CA TYR A 947 -15.77 -19.35 23.22
C TYR A 947 -16.13 -19.86 24.62
N ASP A 948 -15.37 -19.49 25.67
CA ASP A 948 -15.60 -20.01 27.01
C ASP A 948 -16.99 -19.55 27.50
N GLU A 949 -17.40 -18.34 27.18
CA GLU A 949 -18.74 -17.84 27.43
C GLU A 949 -19.83 -18.66 26.74
N TYR A 950 -19.82 -18.75 25.41
CA TYR A 950 -20.89 -19.41 24.65
C TYR A 950 -20.92 -20.93 24.86
N ILE A 951 -19.74 -21.57 24.96
CA ILE A 951 -19.59 -23.04 24.97
C ILE A 951 -19.41 -23.63 26.37
N VAL A 952 -18.73 -22.94 27.29
CA VAL A 952 -18.38 -23.47 28.62
C VAL A 952 -19.32 -22.95 29.71
N HIS A 953 -19.65 -21.65 29.71
CA HIS A 953 -20.43 -20.99 30.75
C HIS A 953 -21.92 -20.82 30.38
N ASN A 954 -22.23 -20.71 29.08
CA ASN A 954 -23.55 -20.40 28.51
C ASN A 954 -24.04 -19.00 28.94
N THR A 955 -23.12 -18.03 29.02
CA THR A 955 -23.38 -16.58 29.16
C THR A 955 -23.69 -15.94 27.79
N ASP A 956 -23.92 -14.62 27.73
CA ASP A 956 -24.15 -13.87 26.49
C ASP A 956 -22.91 -12.99 26.19
N PRO A 957 -22.03 -13.33 25.22
CA PRO A 957 -20.72 -12.68 25.00
C PRO A 957 -20.73 -11.20 24.55
N LEU A 958 -21.85 -10.52 24.75
CA LEU A 958 -22.12 -9.13 24.38
C LEU A 958 -22.67 -8.33 25.60
N ASP A 959 -22.70 -8.92 26.80
CA ASP A 959 -23.31 -8.35 28.00
C ASP A 959 -22.56 -8.83 29.26
N THR A 960 -21.60 -8.03 29.73
CA THR A 960 -20.60 -8.34 30.78
C THR A 960 -21.16 -8.89 32.11
N ASP A 961 -22.48 -8.81 32.32
CA ASP A 961 -23.25 -9.12 33.53
C ASP A 961 -24.56 -9.80 33.07
N THR A 962 -24.47 -11.08 32.66
CA THR A 962 -25.52 -11.80 31.91
C THR A 962 -26.85 -11.84 32.66
N ASP A 963 -26.83 -11.91 33.99
CA ASP A 963 -28.04 -11.97 34.82
C ASP A 963 -28.48 -10.64 35.44
N SER A 964 -27.65 -9.59 35.30
CA SER A 964 -27.88 -8.22 35.76
C SER A 964 -27.89 -8.03 37.29
N ASP A 965 -27.11 -8.83 38.02
CA ASP A 965 -26.81 -8.70 39.45
C ASP A 965 -25.84 -7.54 39.75
N GLY A 966 -24.87 -7.29 38.88
CA GLY A 966 -23.82 -6.28 39.05
C GLY A 966 -22.44 -6.81 39.48
N LEU A 967 -22.21 -8.11 39.40
CA LEU A 967 -20.89 -8.72 39.15
C LEU A 967 -20.72 -8.94 37.64
N ASP A 968 -19.47 -8.98 37.18
CA ASP A 968 -19.18 -9.32 35.78
C ASP A 968 -18.98 -10.85 35.66
N ASP A 969 -19.38 -11.49 34.56
CA ASP A 969 -19.45 -12.96 34.42
C ASP A 969 -18.11 -13.68 34.73
N ASN A 970 -16.98 -13.08 34.35
CA ASN A 970 -15.61 -13.49 34.67
C ASN A 970 -15.32 -13.47 36.18
N GLU A 971 -15.81 -12.45 36.90
CA GLU A 971 -15.66 -12.33 38.35
C GLU A 971 -16.40 -13.46 39.08
N GLU A 972 -17.51 -13.92 38.53
CA GLU A 972 -18.34 -15.01 39.07
C GLU A 972 -17.76 -16.40 38.82
N VAL A 973 -17.26 -16.68 37.61
CA VAL A 973 -16.74 -18.00 37.24
C VAL A 973 -15.29 -18.21 37.67
N THR A 974 -14.53 -17.13 37.85
CA THR A 974 -13.22 -17.16 38.49
C THR A 974 -13.33 -16.93 40.00
N LEU A 975 -12.21 -16.87 40.72
CA LEU A 975 -12.24 -16.60 42.16
C LEU A 975 -12.29 -15.09 42.38
N GLY A 976 -13.51 -14.55 42.46
CA GLY A 976 -13.81 -13.11 42.46
C GLY A 976 -13.14 -12.28 43.56
N SER A 977 -13.34 -10.96 43.53
CA SER A 977 -12.69 -10.01 44.45
C SER A 977 -13.01 -10.23 45.92
N ASP A 978 -14.17 -10.82 46.21
CA ASP A 978 -14.62 -11.25 47.54
C ASP A 978 -14.00 -12.59 47.99
N GLY A 979 -13.60 -13.43 47.03
CA GLY A 979 -13.00 -14.74 47.20
C GLY A 979 -13.92 -15.94 46.99
N TYR A 980 -15.12 -15.73 46.42
CA TYR A 980 -16.10 -16.78 46.11
C TYR A 980 -16.14 -17.10 44.61
N ILE A 981 -17.08 -17.98 44.21
CA ILE A 981 -17.39 -18.40 42.83
C ILE A 981 -18.90 -18.66 42.83
N THR A 982 -19.63 -18.00 41.93
CA THR A 982 -21.10 -17.95 41.85
C THR A 982 -21.59 -18.57 40.53
N ASP A 983 -22.86 -18.43 40.17
CA ASP A 983 -23.45 -18.95 38.92
C ASP A 983 -23.94 -17.74 38.08
N PRO A 984 -23.25 -17.33 36.99
CA PRO A 984 -23.52 -16.08 36.23
C PRO A 984 -24.83 -16.08 35.42
N LEU A 985 -25.76 -16.94 35.82
CA LEU A 985 -27.09 -17.11 35.25
C LEU A 985 -28.18 -17.06 36.34
N ASP A 986 -27.81 -16.81 37.61
CA ASP A 986 -28.70 -16.83 38.78
C ASP A 986 -28.24 -15.87 39.90
N SER A 987 -28.57 -14.59 39.73
CA SER A 987 -28.39 -13.37 40.58
C SER A 987 -28.64 -13.44 42.11
N ASP A 988 -28.82 -14.62 42.68
CA ASP A 988 -29.04 -14.97 44.09
C ASP A 988 -28.65 -16.46 44.21
N THR A 989 -27.34 -16.78 44.15
CA THR A 989 -26.79 -18.15 43.92
C THR A 989 -27.31 -19.20 44.92
N ASP A 990 -27.81 -18.79 46.10
CA ASP A 990 -28.32 -19.70 47.13
C ASP A 990 -29.80 -19.52 47.57
N ASP A 991 -30.58 -18.77 46.80
CA ASP A 991 -32.03 -18.53 46.98
C ASP A 991 -32.34 -17.87 48.36
N ASP A 992 -31.51 -16.95 48.84
CA ASP A 992 -31.57 -16.28 50.16
C ASP A 992 -32.43 -15.02 50.16
N GLY A 993 -32.29 -14.18 49.13
CA GLY A 993 -32.93 -12.87 48.98
C GLY A 993 -32.00 -11.65 49.03
N LEU A 994 -30.69 -11.84 49.14
CA LEU A 994 -29.66 -10.93 48.61
C LEU A 994 -29.29 -11.34 47.18
N SER A 995 -28.60 -10.45 46.49
CA SER A 995 -27.91 -10.78 45.24
C SER A 995 -26.42 -10.96 45.53
N ASP A 996 -25.70 -11.68 44.68
CA ASP A 996 -24.30 -12.03 44.92
C ASP A 996 -23.41 -10.76 45.04
N SER A 997 -23.65 -9.72 44.21
CA SER A 997 -23.04 -8.40 44.37
C SER A 997 -23.43 -7.68 45.68
N SER A 998 -24.66 -7.91 46.18
CA SER A 998 -25.12 -7.37 47.46
C SER A 998 -24.43 -8.06 48.64
N GLU A 999 -24.15 -9.36 48.52
CA GLU A 999 -23.43 -10.13 49.52
C GLU A 999 -21.96 -9.73 49.62
N ALA A 1000 -21.30 -9.47 48.48
CA ALA A 1000 -19.98 -8.86 48.45
C ALA A 1000 -19.96 -7.49 49.17
N PHE A 1001 -21.05 -6.72 49.14
CA PHE A 1001 -21.18 -5.47 49.90
C PHE A 1001 -21.39 -5.68 51.41
N TRP A 1002 -22.20 -6.67 51.80
CA TRP A 1002 -22.44 -7.02 53.22
C TRP A 1002 -21.33 -7.90 53.83
N ASN A 1003 -20.38 -8.38 53.03
CA ASN A 1003 -19.32 -9.32 53.41
C ASN A 1003 -19.92 -10.65 53.93
N THR A 1004 -21.04 -11.08 53.36
CA THR A 1004 -21.63 -12.42 53.58
C THR A 1004 -20.97 -13.44 52.64
N ASN A 1005 -21.60 -14.59 52.40
CA ASN A 1005 -21.06 -15.65 51.56
C ASN A 1005 -22.14 -16.12 50.57
N PRO A 1006 -22.06 -15.72 49.27
CA PRO A 1006 -23.08 -15.97 48.24
C PRO A 1006 -23.21 -17.44 47.79
N THR A 1007 -22.77 -18.37 48.63
CA THR A 1007 -22.97 -19.81 48.44
C THR A 1007 -23.56 -20.48 49.70
N VAL A 1008 -23.86 -19.69 50.74
CA VAL A 1008 -24.45 -20.08 52.03
C VAL A 1008 -25.23 -18.90 52.66
N GLY A 1009 -26.51 -18.73 52.30
CA GLY A 1009 -27.45 -17.76 52.88
C GLY A 1009 -27.94 -18.11 54.28
N ASP A 1010 -26.97 -18.27 55.18
CA ASP A 1010 -26.99 -18.39 56.65
C ASP A 1010 -25.50 -18.32 57.05
N SER A 1011 -24.89 -17.13 56.90
CA SER A 1011 -23.43 -16.93 56.93
C SER A 1011 -22.80 -17.19 58.30
N ASP A 1012 -23.46 -16.81 59.38
CA ASP A 1012 -22.98 -17.02 60.75
C ASP A 1012 -23.46 -18.36 61.37
N GLY A 1013 -24.56 -18.92 60.87
CA GLY A 1013 -25.11 -20.22 61.26
C GLY A 1013 -26.13 -20.17 62.41
N ASP A 1014 -26.74 -19.02 62.71
CA ASP A 1014 -27.80 -18.88 63.73
C ASP A 1014 -29.14 -19.54 63.28
N GLY A 1015 -29.38 -19.64 61.98
CA GLY A 1015 -30.55 -20.25 61.35
C GLY A 1015 -31.63 -19.28 60.86
N LEU A 1016 -31.36 -17.98 60.88
CA LEU A 1016 -31.99 -16.95 60.06
C LEU A 1016 -31.38 -17.04 58.63
N ARG A 1017 -31.41 -15.95 57.88
CA ARG A 1017 -30.88 -15.88 56.51
C ARG A 1017 -30.47 -14.46 56.24
N ASP A 1018 -29.31 -14.27 55.64
CA ASP A 1018 -28.65 -12.99 55.41
C ASP A 1018 -29.60 -11.98 54.72
N GLY A 1019 -30.34 -12.40 53.70
CA GLY A 1019 -31.34 -11.57 53.02
C GLY A 1019 -32.63 -11.33 53.80
N ILE A 1020 -32.96 -12.17 54.78
CA ILE A 1020 -34.05 -11.91 55.72
C ILE A 1020 -33.62 -10.88 56.76
N GLU A 1021 -32.39 -10.98 57.24
CA GLU A 1021 -31.77 -10.06 58.20
C GLU A 1021 -31.68 -8.66 57.65
N VAL A 1022 -30.92 -8.48 56.56
CA VAL A 1022 -30.69 -7.19 55.90
C VAL A 1022 -32.01 -6.53 55.47
N ASN A 1023 -32.97 -7.27 54.92
CA ASN A 1023 -34.19 -6.67 54.37
C ASN A 1023 -35.35 -6.54 55.38
N SER A 1024 -35.40 -7.35 56.44
CA SER A 1024 -36.58 -7.44 57.33
C SER A 1024 -36.32 -7.06 58.78
N TYR A 1025 -35.18 -7.48 59.36
CA TYR A 1025 -34.89 -7.29 60.78
C TYR A 1025 -33.84 -6.19 61.05
N LEU A 1026 -32.98 -5.90 60.07
CA LEU A 1026 -31.88 -4.92 60.14
C LEU A 1026 -30.75 -5.31 61.12
N THR A 1027 -30.60 -6.62 61.36
CA THR A 1027 -29.49 -7.28 62.09
C THR A 1027 -28.20 -7.32 61.25
N ASP A 1028 -27.07 -7.73 61.84
CA ASP A 1028 -25.79 -7.91 61.15
C ASP A 1028 -25.60 -9.39 60.75
N PRO A 1029 -25.72 -9.77 59.46
CA PRO A 1029 -25.74 -11.17 58.99
C PRO A 1029 -24.38 -11.91 59.11
N ASN A 1030 -23.46 -11.37 59.90
CA ASN A 1030 -22.16 -11.93 60.22
C ASN A 1030 -21.94 -12.09 61.74
N ASP A 1031 -22.90 -11.71 62.58
CA ASP A 1031 -22.83 -11.78 64.04
C ASP A 1031 -24.14 -12.32 64.61
N PRO A 1032 -24.18 -13.57 65.13
CA PRO A 1032 -25.43 -14.27 65.42
C PRO A 1032 -26.20 -13.72 66.62
N ASP A 1033 -25.68 -12.68 67.29
CA ASP A 1033 -26.18 -12.00 68.50
C ASP A 1033 -25.92 -10.50 68.27
N SER A 1034 -26.79 -9.86 67.49
CA SER A 1034 -26.58 -8.52 66.90
C SER A 1034 -26.44 -7.38 67.93
N ASP A 1035 -26.91 -7.58 69.17
CA ASP A 1035 -26.91 -6.56 70.22
C ASP A 1035 -26.13 -6.91 71.51
N ASP A 1036 -25.31 -7.98 71.49
CA ASP A 1036 -24.42 -8.45 72.57
C ASP A 1036 -25.19 -8.90 73.86
N ASP A 1037 -26.43 -9.38 73.71
CA ASP A 1037 -27.39 -9.75 74.77
C ASP A 1037 -27.24 -11.20 75.28
N ALA A 1038 -26.72 -12.09 74.43
CA ALA A 1038 -26.62 -13.55 74.58
C ALA A 1038 -27.90 -14.37 74.30
N LEU A 1039 -28.84 -13.83 73.52
CA LEU A 1039 -29.71 -14.59 72.62
C LEU A 1039 -29.16 -14.52 71.20
N ASP A 1040 -29.40 -15.57 70.41
CA ASP A 1040 -29.08 -15.52 68.98
C ASP A 1040 -30.30 -14.95 68.22
N ASP A 1041 -30.11 -14.12 67.19
CA ASP A 1041 -31.16 -13.30 66.52
C ASP A 1041 -32.39 -14.13 66.06
N TRP A 1042 -32.15 -15.36 65.57
CA TRP A 1042 -33.16 -16.34 65.20
C TRP A 1042 -34.02 -16.79 66.38
N GLU A 1043 -33.43 -16.97 67.58
CA GLU A 1043 -34.19 -17.36 68.77
C GLU A 1043 -35.22 -16.28 69.13
N GLU A 1044 -34.85 -15.02 69.00
CA GLU A 1044 -35.71 -13.87 69.29
C GLU A 1044 -36.87 -13.76 68.30
N VAL A 1045 -36.61 -13.79 66.99
CA VAL A 1045 -37.67 -13.62 65.98
C VAL A 1045 -38.59 -14.84 65.85
N ASN A 1046 -38.13 -16.04 66.24
CA ASN A 1046 -38.84 -17.31 66.03
C ASN A 1046 -39.39 -17.97 67.31
N SER A 1047 -39.48 -17.22 68.41
CA SER A 1047 -40.05 -17.65 69.69
C SER A 1047 -39.24 -18.64 70.55
N GLY A 1048 -37.93 -18.72 70.32
CA GLY A 1048 -36.88 -19.30 71.18
C GLY A 1048 -37.20 -20.60 71.95
N LEU A 1049 -36.56 -20.74 73.11
CA LEU A 1049 -36.79 -21.85 74.05
C LEU A 1049 -37.92 -21.58 75.06
N ASP A 1050 -38.33 -20.33 75.24
CA ASP A 1050 -39.31 -19.86 76.22
C ASP A 1050 -40.71 -19.57 75.64
N GLY A 1051 -40.80 -19.27 74.33
CA GLY A 1051 -42.03 -18.91 73.62
C GLY A 1051 -42.32 -17.41 73.53
N LEU A 1052 -41.32 -16.54 73.71
CA LEU A 1052 -41.41 -15.08 73.66
C LEU A 1052 -40.67 -14.53 72.42
N ILE A 1053 -41.02 -13.32 71.98
CA ILE A 1053 -40.39 -12.64 70.83
C ILE A 1053 -39.97 -11.25 71.29
N THR A 1054 -38.68 -10.97 71.17
CA THR A 1054 -37.96 -9.74 71.51
C THR A 1054 -37.55 -9.01 70.21
N ASP A 1055 -36.78 -7.93 70.29
CA ASP A 1055 -36.32 -7.14 69.14
C ASP A 1055 -34.79 -7.29 69.04
N PRO A 1056 -34.22 -8.00 68.04
CA PRO A 1056 -32.79 -8.38 67.98
C PRO A 1056 -31.82 -7.23 67.66
N ASN A 1057 -32.15 -6.04 68.14
CA ASN A 1057 -31.43 -4.78 67.96
C ASN A 1057 -31.61 -3.89 69.23
N ASP A 1058 -32.25 -4.40 70.29
CA ASP A 1058 -32.58 -3.69 71.53
C ASP A 1058 -32.41 -4.65 72.74
N PRO A 1059 -31.23 -4.67 73.40
CA PRO A 1059 -30.83 -5.69 74.38
C PRO A 1059 -31.44 -5.47 75.78
N ASP A 1060 -32.69 -4.98 75.83
CA ASP A 1060 -33.54 -4.64 76.99
C ASP A 1060 -34.94 -4.28 76.43
N SER A 1061 -35.67 -5.25 75.86
CA SER A 1061 -36.92 -5.06 75.09
C SER A 1061 -38.04 -4.32 75.83
N ASP A 1062 -37.93 -4.14 77.16
CA ASP A 1062 -38.95 -3.48 77.98
C ASP A 1062 -38.52 -2.26 78.83
N ASP A 1063 -37.28 -1.78 78.65
CA ASP A 1063 -36.65 -0.62 79.31
C ASP A 1063 -36.47 -0.78 80.86
N ASP A 1064 -36.20 -1.98 81.39
CA ASP A 1064 -36.06 -2.23 82.84
C ASP A 1064 -34.63 -2.35 83.41
N LEU A 1065 -33.64 -2.33 82.52
CA LEU A 1065 -32.18 -2.36 82.77
C LEU A 1065 -31.59 -3.77 83.01
N ILE A 1066 -32.29 -4.81 82.57
CA ILE A 1066 -31.80 -6.20 82.50
C ILE A 1066 -31.89 -6.66 81.03
N PRO A 1067 -30.86 -7.33 80.46
CA PRO A 1067 -30.94 -7.87 79.10
C PRO A 1067 -31.85 -9.09 78.98
N ASP A 1068 -32.43 -9.23 77.79
CA ASP A 1068 -33.43 -10.23 77.44
C ASP A 1068 -32.85 -11.66 77.54
N GLY A 1069 -31.61 -11.87 77.12
CA GLY A 1069 -30.89 -13.14 77.25
C GLY A 1069 -30.50 -13.49 78.68
N TRP A 1070 -30.22 -12.49 79.52
CA TRP A 1070 -30.05 -12.73 80.96
C TRP A 1070 -31.37 -13.17 81.60
N GLU A 1071 -32.47 -12.52 81.23
CA GLU A 1071 -33.81 -12.89 81.68
C GLU A 1071 -34.22 -14.29 81.24
N SER A 1072 -34.06 -14.62 79.95
CA SER A 1072 -34.44 -15.93 79.40
C SER A 1072 -33.61 -17.05 80.04
N LEU A 1073 -32.29 -16.85 80.19
CA LEU A 1073 -31.40 -17.79 80.89
C LEU A 1073 -31.83 -18.07 82.34
N HIS A 1074 -32.34 -17.06 83.04
CA HIS A 1074 -32.81 -17.17 84.43
C HIS A 1074 -34.30 -17.49 84.57
N GLY A 1075 -35.05 -17.53 83.47
CA GLY A 1075 -36.47 -17.90 83.41
C GLY A 1075 -37.43 -16.79 83.81
N PHE A 1076 -37.05 -15.54 83.58
CA PHE A 1076 -37.91 -14.36 83.66
C PHE A 1076 -38.59 -14.10 82.31
N ASN A 1077 -39.02 -12.87 82.03
CA ASN A 1077 -39.84 -12.58 80.85
C ASN A 1077 -39.44 -11.19 80.30
N PRO A 1078 -38.61 -11.14 79.25
CA PRO A 1078 -38.13 -9.93 78.52
C PRO A 1078 -39.14 -8.88 78.05
N LEU A 1079 -40.42 -9.04 78.39
CA LEU A 1079 -41.55 -8.19 78.01
C LEU A 1079 -42.40 -7.79 79.23
N ASN A 1080 -41.82 -7.82 80.44
CA ASN A 1080 -42.45 -7.54 81.73
C ASN A 1080 -41.57 -6.75 82.74
N ILE A 1081 -41.26 -5.48 82.45
CA ILE A 1081 -40.76 -4.29 83.22
C ILE A 1081 -41.04 -4.16 84.76
N THR A 1082 -41.35 -5.24 85.44
CA THR A 1082 -41.78 -5.33 86.83
C THR A 1082 -41.11 -6.48 87.58
N ASP A 1083 -40.56 -7.49 86.91
CA ASP A 1083 -39.79 -8.56 87.56
C ASP A 1083 -38.31 -8.22 87.80
N ALA A 1084 -37.69 -7.20 87.17
CA ALA A 1084 -36.46 -6.59 87.71
C ALA A 1084 -36.54 -6.19 89.19
N GLY A 1085 -37.76 -5.87 89.64
CA GLY A 1085 -38.09 -5.51 91.01
C GLY A 1085 -38.56 -6.67 91.90
N ASP A 1086 -38.65 -7.89 91.37
CA ASP A 1086 -38.95 -9.10 92.16
C ASP A 1086 -37.68 -9.68 92.82
N ASP A 1087 -37.89 -10.51 93.83
CA ASP A 1087 -36.90 -11.10 94.75
C ASP A 1087 -37.27 -12.60 94.89
N PRO A 1088 -36.87 -13.47 93.93
CA PRO A 1088 -37.47 -14.79 93.76
C PRO A 1088 -37.09 -15.81 94.84
N ASP A 1089 -35.86 -15.71 95.37
CA ASP A 1089 -35.35 -16.59 96.43
C ASP A 1089 -35.51 -16.03 97.86
N ALA A 1090 -35.87 -14.75 97.98
CA ALA A 1090 -36.13 -14.02 99.22
C ALA A 1090 -34.87 -13.72 100.08
N ASP A 1091 -33.71 -13.54 99.45
CA ASP A 1091 -32.48 -13.02 100.07
C ASP A 1091 -32.55 -11.50 100.34
N GLY A 1092 -33.23 -10.73 99.47
CA GLY A 1092 -33.42 -9.29 99.60
C GLY A 1092 -32.55 -8.40 98.70
N LEU A 1093 -31.88 -8.97 97.70
CA LEU A 1093 -31.63 -8.32 96.40
C LEU A 1093 -32.90 -8.39 95.53
N THR A 1094 -32.94 -7.63 94.44
CA THR A 1094 -33.92 -7.84 93.35
C THR A 1094 -33.17 -8.31 92.11
N ASN A 1095 -33.86 -8.93 91.15
CA ASN A 1095 -33.28 -9.38 89.87
C ASN A 1095 -32.27 -8.37 89.27
N LEU A 1096 -32.62 -7.07 89.21
CA LEU A 1096 -31.72 -6.01 88.73
C LEU A 1096 -30.53 -5.75 89.65
N GLU A 1097 -30.70 -5.80 90.99
CA GLU A 1097 -29.56 -5.72 91.91
C GLU A 1097 -28.63 -6.93 91.73
N GLU A 1098 -29.13 -8.10 91.35
CA GLU A 1098 -28.35 -9.32 91.16
C GLU A 1098 -27.59 -9.35 89.84
N TYR A 1099 -28.25 -8.99 88.73
CA TYR A 1099 -27.60 -8.76 87.43
C TYR A 1099 -26.40 -7.80 87.59
N ASN A 1100 -26.60 -6.66 88.25
CA ASN A 1100 -25.54 -5.68 88.52
C ASN A 1100 -24.38 -6.17 89.42
N ASN A 1101 -24.53 -7.32 90.10
CA ASN A 1101 -23.49 -7.94 90.93
C ASN A 1101 -23.05 -9.33 90.41
N ASN A 1102 -23.55 -9.78 89.26
CA ASN A 1102 -23.35 -11.11 88.68
C ASN A 1102 -23.73 -12.29 89.62
N THR A 1103 -24.71 -12.10 90.50
CA THR A 1103 -25.24 -13.16 91.39
C THR A 1103 -26.40 -13.91 90.74
N ASN A 1104 -26.83 -15.04 91.32
CA ASN A 1104 -27.85 -15.91 90.74
C ASN A 1104 -29.23 -15.66 91.36
N PRO A 1105 -30.20 -15.10 90.62
CA PRO A 1105 -31.50 -14.64 91.13
C PRO A 1105 -32.48 -15.75 91.53
N ASN A 1106 -32.04 -17.00 91.48
CA ASN A 1106 -32.77 -18.16 91.96
C ASN A 1106 -32.01 -18.89 93.09
N ASN A 1107 -30.92 -18.31 93.61
CA ASN A 1107 -30.04 -18.92 94.59
C ASN A 1107 -29.30 -17.90 95.47
N ALA A 1108 -29.97 -17.53 96.57
CA ALA A 1108 -29.59 -16.65 97.67
C ALA A 1108 -28.19 -16.78 98.30
N ASP A 1109 -27.35 -17.70 97.86
CA ASP A 1109 -25.99 -17.99 98.35
C ASP A 1109 -25.22 -18.49 97.10
N THR A 1110 -24.83 -17.57 96.22
CA THR A 1110 -24.36 -17.86 94.85
C THR A 1110 -23.11 -18.75 94.86
N ASP A 1111 -22.19 -18.50 95.78
CA ASP A 1111 -20.92 -19.20 95.86
C ASP A 1111 -20.95 -20.46 96.78
N GLY A 1112 -21.99 -20.57 97.63
CA GLY A 1112 -22.27 -21.72 98.48
C GLY A 1112 -21.48 -21.77 99.80
N ASP A 1113 -20.89 -20.67 100.26
CA ASP A 1113 -20.11 -20.60 101.50
C ASP A 1113 -20.98 -20.47 102.77
N GLY A 1114 -22.24 -20.02 102.63
CA GLY A 1114 -23.26 -20.03 103.67
C GLY A 1114 -23.66 -18.67 104.26
N TYR A 1115 -23.29 -17.57 103.60
CA TYR A 1115 -23.92 -16.25 103.75
C TYR A 1115 -24.82 -15.99 102.55
N SER A 1116 -25.71 -14.99 102.65
CA SER A 1116 -26.51 -14.60 101.49
C SER A 1116 -25.82 -13.50 100.67
N ASP A 1117 -26.08 -13.47 99.38
CA ASP A 1117 -25.50 -12.49 98.46
C ASP A 1117 -25.77 -11.05 98.95
N LYS A 1118 -26.96 -10.79 99.50
CA LYS A 1118 -27.30 -9.54 100.20
C LYS A 1118 -26.48 -9.29 101.46
N GLU A 1119 -26.27 -10.32 102.30
CA GLU A 1119 -25.45 -10.20 103.53
C GLU A 1119 -23.99 -9.86 103.21
N GLU A 1120 -23.48 -10.32 102.08
CA GLU A 1120 -22.12 -10.08 101.56
C GLU A 1120 -21.96 -8.65 101.03
N LEU A 1121 -22.86 -8.23 100.13
CA LEU A 1121 -22.85 -6.88 99.57
C LEU A 1121 -23.04 -5.80 100.65
N ASP A 1122 -23.94 -6.02 101.64
CA ASP A 1122 -24.10 -5.13 102.80
C ASP A 1122 -22.85 -5.12 103.72
N ALA A 1123 -22.04 -6.19 103.72
CA ALA A 1123 -20.77 -6.28 104.44
C ALA A 1123 -19.58 -5.71 103.65
N GLY A 1124 -19.72 -5.55 102.33
CA GLY A 1124 -18.64 -5.17 101.40
C GLY A 1124 -17.67 -6.32 101.11
N THR A 1125 -18.19 -7.54 101.05
CA THR A 1125 -17.49 -8.77 100.62
C THR A 1125 -17.98 -9.21 99.24
N ASP A 1126 -17.23 -10.12 98.59
CA ASP A 1126 -17.45 -10.55 97.20
C ASP A 1126 -18.32 -11.82 97.17
N PRO A 1127 -19.59 -11.76 96.73
CA PRO A 1127 -20.55 -12.88 96.78
C PRO A 1127 -20.26 -14.00 95.76
N LEU A 1128 -19.14 -13.91 95.03
CA LEU A 1128 -18.71 -14.88 94.00
C LEU A 1128 -17.40 -15.61 94.37
N ASP A 1129 -16.78 -15.31 95.51
CA ASP A 1129 -15.57 -15.98 96.02
C ASP A 1129 -15.84 -16.68 97.37
N PRO A 1130 -15.96 -18.03 97.42
CA PRO A 1130 -16.24 -18.83 98.65
C PRO A 1130 -15.18 -18.75 99.76
N LEU A 1131 -14.28 -17.78 99.68
CA LEU A 1131 -13.25 -17.43 100.64
C LEU A 1131 -13.40 -15.99 101.16
N SER A 1132 -14.40 -15.23 100.68
CA SER A 1132 -14.59 -13.80 100.90
C SER A 1132 -15.66 -13.44 101.95
N HIS A 1133 -16.25 -14.38 102.68
CA HIS A 1133 -17.38 -14.11 103.60
C HIS A 1133 -17.26 -12.95 104.64
N PRO A 1134 -18.41 -12.44 105.15
CA PRO A 1134 -18.46 -11.52 106.30
C PRO A 1134 -17.77 -12.07 107.56
N THR A 1135 -17.21 -11.17 108.38
CA THR A 1135 -16.57 -11.56 109.66
C THR A 1135 -17.46 -11.27 110.88
N PRO A 1136 -17.72 -12.25 111.77
CA PRO A 1136 -18.67 -12.06 112.87
C PRO A 1136 -18.31 -10.94 113.86
N THR A 1137 -19.21 -9.97 114.02
CA THR A 1137 -19.05 -8.80 114.89
C THR A 1137 -19.11 -9.17 116.38
N GLU A 1138 -17.96 -9.21 117.08
CA GLU A 1138 -17.96 -9.50 118.53
C GLU A 1138 -18.64 -8.41 119.38
N VAL A 1139 -19.61 -8.83 120.19
CA VAL A 1139 -20.40 -7.97 121.09
C VAL A 1139 -19.53 -7.45 122.26
N SER A 1140 -19.56 -6.13 122.46
CA SER A 1140 -18.72 -5.44 123.47
C SER A 1140 -18.95 -5.90 124.94
N GLY A 1141 -17.85 -6.12 125.69
CA GLY A 1141 -17.92 -6.77 127.02
C GLY A 1141 -16.81 -6.46 128.05
N PHE A 1142 -16.33 -5.22 128.17
CA PHE A 1142 -15.64 -4.62 129.35
C PHE A 1142 -14.92 -5.56 130.37
N LYS A 1143 -13.56 -5.57 130.40
CA LYS A 1143 -12.74 -4.98 131.52
C LYS A 1143 -11.21 -5.29 131.55
N TYR A 1144 -10.46 -4.23 131.91
CA TYR A 1144 -9.18 -4.19 132.65
C TYR A 1144 -7.87 -4.77 132.05
N SER A 1145 -7.17 -3.91 131.28
CA SER A 1145 -5.85 -3.31 131.61
C SER A 1145 -4.61 -4.16 131.98
N ILE A 1146 -3.47 -3.91 131.31
CA ILE A 1146 -2.16 -3.43 131.85
C ILE A 1146 -0.96 -3.70 130.89
N LEU A 1147 -0.33 -2.61 130.44
CA LEU A 1147 1.11 -2.36 130.14
C LEU A 1147 2.03 -3.31 129.32
N LEU A 1148 3.00 -2.64 128.66
CA LEU A 1148 4.43 -2.97 128.44
C LEU A 1148 4.91 -3.70 127.15
N THR A 1149 5.19 -2.88 126.12
CA THR A 1149 6.53 -2.63 125.50
C THR A 1149 7.33 -3.66 124.68
N PHE A 1150 7.76 -3.14 123.51
CA PHE A 1150 9.09 -3.21 122.85
C PHE A 1150 9.63 -4.49 122.16
N GLY A 1151 10.02 -4.27 120.89
CA GLY A 1151 11.08 -4.97 120.15
C GLY A 1151 10.59 -6.08 119.22
N ILE A 1152 11.30 -6.44 118.13
CA ILE A 1152 12.47 -5.85 117.42
C ILE A 1152 12.53 -6.54 116.01
N LEU A 1153 13.33 -6.01 115.07
CA LEU A 1153 13.77 -6.55 113.76
C LEU A 1153 13.54 -8.08 113.47
N ALA A 1154 13.40 -8.58 112.23
CA ALA A 1154 14.33 -8.31 111.11
C ALA A 1154 13.99 -9.01 109.75
N ILE A 1155 14.57 -8.46 108.67
CA ILE A 1155 15.18 -9.15 107.50
C ILE A 1155 14.32 -9.50 106.25
N ILE A 1156 14.90 -9.08 105.11
CA ILE A 1156 14.59 -9.15 103.66
C ILE A 1156 15.49 -10.28 103.06
N PRO A 1157 15.72 -10.52 101.74
CA PRO A 1157 15.00 -10.24 100.48
C PRO A 1157 14.91 -11.44 99.50
N LEU A 1158 14.31 -11.23 98.32
CA LEU A 1158 14.91 -11.73 97.07
C LEU A 1158 14.71 -10.73 95.91
N VAL A 1159 15.58 -10.80 94.90
CA VAL A 1159 15.74 -9.82 93.80
C VAL A 1159 16.02 -10.55 92.50
N PHE A 1160 15.29 -10.23 91.42
CA PHE A 1160 15.72 -10.35 90.02
C PHE A 1160 14.83 -9.40 89.15
N ARG A 1161 15.21 -8.94 87.95
CA ARG A 1161 16.35 -8.08 87.52
C ARG A 1161 16.17 -7.80 86.01
N ILE A 1162 15.62 -6.63 85.68
CA ILE A 1162 15.92 -5.75 84.53
C ILE A 1162 16.43 -6.39 83.20
N ARG A 1163 15.68 -6.17 82.11
CA ARG A 1163 16.15 -5.56 80.83
C ARG A 1163 14.95 -5.22 79.90
N SER A 1164 14.74 -3.93 79.57
CA SER A 1164 14.92 -3.29 78.24
C SER A 1164 14.01 -3.84 77.11
N SER A 1165 13.25 -3.05 76.34
CA SER A 1165 13.63 -1.77 75.68
C SER A 1165 12.51 -0.72 75.55
N ARG A 1166 12.82 0.45 74.96
CA ARG A 1166 11.93 1.63 74.79
C ARG A 1166 11.29 1.69 73.40
N ARG A 1167 10.05 2.21 73.30
CA ARG A 1167 9.60 3.39 72.51
C ARG A 1167 8.11 3.65 72.84
N LYS A 1168 7.78 4.81 73.41
CA LYS A 1168 7.08 5.95 72.75
C LYS A 1168 5.64 5.63 72.27
N ARG A 1169 4.65 6.12 73.02
CA ARG A 1169 3.32 6.58 72.57
C ARG A 1169 3.22 8.08 72.89
N ALA A 1170 2.32 8.78 72.19
CA ALA A 1170 1.80 10.14 72.44
C ALA A 1170 2.85 11.23 72.74
#